data_AF-A0A812SCJ2-F1
#
_entry.id   AF-A0A812SCJ2-F1
#
_cell.length_a   1.000
_cell.length_b   1.000
_cell.length_c   1.000
_cell.angle_alpha   90.00
_cell.angle_beta   90.00
_cell.angle_gamma   90.00
#
_symmetry.space_group_name_H-M   'P 1'
#
loop_
_entity.id
_entity.type
_entity.pdbx_description
1 polymer ?
#
loop_
_entity_poly.entity_id
_entity_poly.type
_entity_poly.pdbx_seq_one_letter_code
_entity_poly.pdbx_strand_id
1 'polypeptide(L)'
;MGKLTMQLARFMTNECGWTLQVCDASNLGYKGEIREQQMKFKAPHPLNLVAPLVMIELRQVGYIEINGTNSQDIFAKLNSFFTSKWNATEMKADPDYCDMKYRTKAFKSRGSEGENNMGLRTMELVDFMVKECQWTMVTCNGGNFGRRGDKREQQLVFRNDEFVQHGADHIMVELRTAGYVEINGLHDAGDTKEHLIGFLVKKWECEEYKPYLWESSEKFCDLKYTCPYKFFHSPGLATKLGKRTLELANFLAKHGWALLLCNGGSLALDAEVVREQQVKFTKSPEKAAAPLLLVEFRTEPTAEDHKPPLWESYVEIVGTDANGVYAKLDAFITDFLDGRELTGYEKRDHCDKLYKLSMMTQPFQLHEAKLGEKQRDGFMNGESNIGQWTMRLCDYMVDHVGEWDLIVCNSDNASGFNSVTAREMQMVFRHRPGGRAVFMAAGHVEPLGRPPLEPPPYWTEEACVAGTLGQKLVPGSPDELAWMQEILDKTFKNKVTRDRKDGQPLADRYKAVQCIRSEHPGLWDRFAERRRVVSESCKTPGALESFTTPKTTDACPGLAQRCTHVSVGNPANQAYLLHGTNPTSAVAILNSSFTVNLAGKSAGTMFGPGVYLAESSTKADEYARDDVGGEYDGLYAVLVCRALLGRSYVTEQAGDFSDRVLSGEFEHVLGDREKAVGTFREFIFFHEASIYPEYAVFYRREKDGQILPPPPRVEAPAMERMERLRMQGMEARPPHAPEGDDSASTPV
;
A
#
# COMPACT_ATOMS: atom_id res chain seq x y z
N MET A 1 15.10 19.69 7.64
CA MET A 1 13.96 19.15 6.88
C MET A 1 13.69 17.71 7.28
N GLY A 2 14.65 16.77 7.12
CA GLY A 2 14.42 15.36 7.45
C GLY A 2 13.86 15.08 8.86
N LYS A 3 14.32 15.79 9.89
CA LYS A 3 13.75 15.68 11.25
C LYS A 3 12.26 16.04 11.31
N LEU A 4 11.87 17.17 10.73
CA LEU A 4 10.47 17.60 10.66
C LEU A 4 9.63 16.61 9.83
N THR A 5 10.19 16.10 8.73
CA THR A 5 9.57 15.07 7.89
C THR A 5 9.27 13.80 8.68
N MET A 6 10.22 13.32 9.49
CA MET A 6 10.00 12.14 10.34
C MET A 6 9.06 12.40 11.52
N GLN A 7 9.03 13.62 12.06
CA GLN A 7 8.04 14.00 13.08
C GLN A 7 6.62 13.99 12.50
N LEU A 8 6.41 14.60 11.32
CA LEU A 8 5.11 14.59 10.66
C LEU A 8 4.72 13.17 10.22
N ALA A 9 5.66 12.39 9.68
CA ALA A 9 5.40 11.00 9.32
C ALA A 9 4.93 10.21 10.54
N ARG A 10 5.63 10.33 11.67
CA ARG A 10 5.28 9.66 12.91
C ARG A 10 3.91 10.08 13.43
N PHE A 11 3.57 11.37 13.39
CA PHE A 11 2.24 11.85 13.76
C PHE A 11 1.16 11.22 12.86
N MET A 12 1.33 11.32 11.54
CA MET A 12 0.37 10.78 10.57
C MET A 12 0.21 9.25 10.70
N THR A 13 1.30 8.51 10.94
CA THR A 13 1.24 7.06 11.06
C THR A 13 0.74 6.58 12.42
N ASN A 14 1.22 7.18 13.51
CA ASN A 14 0.98 6.66 14.85
C ASN A 14 -0.29 7.22 15.49
N GLU A 15 -0.64 8.47 15.17
CA GLU A 15 -1.79 9.15 15.77
C GLU A 15 -2.98 9.17 14.80
N CYS A 16 -2.72 9.38 13.51
CA CYS A 16 -3.79 9.45 12.51
C CYS A 16 -4.06 8.11 11.79
N GLY A 17 -3.21 7.10 11.96
CA GLY A 17 -3.36 5.77 11.36
C GLY A 17 -3.13 5.71 9.85
N TRP A 18 -2.54 6.75 9.24
CA TRP A 18 -2.19 6.75 7.81
C TRP A 18 -0.92 5.94 7.55
N THR A 19 -0.68 5.54 6.30
CA THR A 19 0.60 4.88 5.93
C THR A 19 1.45 5.82 5.07
N LEU A 20 2.68 6.11 5.49
CA LEU A 20 3.64 6.80 4.63
C LEU A 20 3.93 5.94 3.39
N GLN A 21 3.61 6.48 2.22
CA GLN A 21 3.78 5.80 0.93
C GLN A 21 5.06 6.22 0.23
N VAL A 22 5.24 7.53 0.05
CA VAL A 22 6.41 8.12 -0.60
C VAL A 22 6.74 9.43 0.07
N CYS A 23 8.03 9.66 0.27
CA CYS A 23 8.59 10.93 0.63
C CYS A 23 9.43 11.42 -0.55
N ASP A 24 9.35 12.69 -0.90
CA ASP A 24 10.10 13.22 -2.02
C ASP A 24 10.53 14.65 -1.75
N ALA A 25 11.70 15.02 -2.22
CA ALA A 25 12.33 16.31 -1.97
C ALA A 25 12.93 16.87 -3.26
N SER A 26 12.77 18.18 -3.43
CA SER A 26 13.44 18.90 -4.49
C SER A 26 14.13 20.13 -3.94
N ASN A 27 15.21 20.54 -4.59
CA ASN A 27 15.95 21.74 -4.25
C ASN A 27 15.55 22.90 -5.16
N LEU A 28 15.33 24.05 -4.54
CA LEU A 28 14.90 25.32 -5.12
C LEU A 28 15.94 26.41 -4.80
N GLY A 29 15.85 27.52 -5.52
CA GLY A 29 16.75 28.66 -5.36
C GLY A 29 18.03 28.54 -6.19
N TYR A 30 18.79 29.63 -6.27
CA TYR A 30 19.91 29.78 -7.20
C TYR A 30 21.05 28.79 -6.97
N LYS A 31 21.18 28.24 -5.76
CA LYS A 31 22.17 27.21 -5.38
C LYS A 31 21.50 25.94 -4.85
N GLY A 32 20.18 25.80 -4.97
CA GLY A 32 19.44 24.71 -4.32
C GLY A 32 19.37 24.85 -2.80
N GLU A 33 19.42 26.08 -2.28
CA GLU A 33 19.43 26.39 -0.84
C GLU A 33 18.07 26.28 -0.15
N ILE A 34 16.99 26.18 -0.91
CA ILE A 34 15.63 26.01 -0.40
C ILE A 34 15.20 24.58 -0.69
N ARG A 35 14.75 23.86 0.34
CA ARG A 35 14.22 22.51 0.17
C ARG A 35 12.70 22.54 0.20
N GLU A 36 12.10 21.95 -0.82
CA GLU A 36 10.68 21.59 -0.81
C GLU A 36 10.56 20.09 -0.52
N GLN A 37 9.70 19.71 0.42
CA GLN A 37 9.44 18.32 0.77
C GLN A 37 7.96 18.02 0.56
N GLN A 38 7.70 16.94 -0.17
CA GLN A 38 6.37 16.41 -0.38
C GLN A 38 6.26 15.03 0.24
N MET A 39 5.18 14.80 0.97
CA MET A 39 4.91 13.54 1.64
C MET A 39 3.54 13.05 1.19
N LYS A 40 3.48 11.78 0.77
CA LYS A 40 2.26 11.14 0.32
C LYS A 40 1.91 10.02 1.29
N PHE A 41 0.66 10.06 1.75
CA PHE A 41 0.14 9.10 2.70
C PHE A 41 -1.06 8.37 2.10
N LYS A 42 -1.15 7.07 2.35
CA LYS A 42 -2.36 6.30 2.10
C LYS A 42 -3.31 6.45 3.29
N ALA A 43 -4.60 6.55 2.96
CA ALA A 43 -5.67 6.71 3.94
C ALA A 43 -5.58 5.69 5.06
N PRO A 44 -6.13 6.01 6.26
CA PRO A 44 -6.16 5.09 7.36
C PRO A 44 -6.87 3.82 6.95
N HIS A 45 -6.12 2.74 6.93
CA HIS A 45 -6.64 1.41 6.84
C HIS A 45 -6.56 0.82 8.25
N PRO A 46 -7.57 0.08 8.72
CA PRO A 46 -7.53 -0.50 10.06
C PRO A 46 -6.30 -1.35 10.31
N LEU A 47 -5.71 -1.89 9.23
CA LEU A 47 -4.50 -2.70 9.21
C LEU A 47 -3.21 -1.91 8.93
N ASN A 48 -3.25 -0.58 8.88
CA ASN A 48 -2.04 0.22 8.86
C ASN A 48 -1.32 0.01 10.19
N LEU A 49 -0.20 -0.71 10.15
CA LEU A 49 0.64 -0.88 11.32
C LEU A 49 1.31 0.43 11.70
N VAL A 50 1.36 0.68 13.01
CA VAL A 50 2.34 1.61 13.60
C VAL A 50 3.73 1.00 13.41
N ALA A 51 4.42 1.43 12.37
CA ALA A 51 5.74 0.92 12.01
C ALA A 51 6.82 1.97 12.30
N PRO A 52 7.91 1.62 13.01
CA PRO A 52 9.07 2.50 13.15
C PRO A 52 9.61 2.93 11.78
N LEU A 53 9.83 4.22 11.62
CA LEU A 53 10.43 4.83 10.44
C LEU A 53 11.82 5.39 10.77
N VAL A 54 12.75 5.25 9.82
CA VAL A 54 14.04 5.94 9.82
C VAL A 54 14.30 6.57 8.46
N MET A 55 14.71 7.82 8.47
CA MET A 55 15.21 8.53 7.30
C MET A 55 16.73 8.67 7.40
N ILE A 56 17.41 8.38 6.31
CA ILE A 56 18.86 8.53 6.16
C ILE A 56 19.11 9.46 4.97
N GLU A 57 19.77 10.59 5.23
CA GLU A 57 20.15 11.56 4.21
C GLU A 57 21.66 11.46 3.95
N LEU A 58 22.03 11.18 2.69
CA LEU A 58 23.41 11.18 2.22
C LEU A 58 23.68 12.48 1.46
N ARG A 59 24.65 13.26 1.92
CA ARG A 59 25.02 14.55 1.33
C ARG A 59 26.40 14.40 0.72
N GLN A 60 26.52 14.54 -0.61
CA GLN A 60 27.80 14.33 -1.32
C GLN A 60 28.95 15.22 -0.80
N VAL A 61 28.63 16.34 -0.14
CA VAL A 61 29.58 17.19 0.59
C VAL A 61 30.20 16.53 1.85
N GLY A 62 29.98 15.23 2.06
CA GLY A 62 30.68 14.40 3.04
C GLY A 62 29.93 14.22 4.37
N TYR A 63 28.61 14.33 4.38
CA TYR A 63 27.79 14.21 5.59
C TYR A 63 26.69 13.16 5.45
N ILE A 64 26.39 12.49 6.56
CA ILE A 64 25.26 11.57 6.69
C ILE A 64 24.44 12.04 7.89
N GLU A 65 23.13 12.11 7.72
CA GLU A 65 22.19 12.61 8.73
C GLU A 65 21.06 11.60 8.89
N ILE A 66 20.75 11.23 10.14
CA ILE A 66 19.75 10.20 10.46
C ILE A 66 18.66 10.83 11.31
N ASN A 67 17.41 10.49 11.01
CA ASN A 67 16.23 10.93 11.74
C ASN A 67 15.25 9.77 11.89
N GLY A 68 14.58 9.64 13.04
CA GLY A 68 13.49 8.68 13.22
C GLY A 68 13.55 7.89 14.52
N THR A 69 12.97 6.69 14.51
CA THR A 69 12.85 5.86 15.71
C THR A 69 13.97 4.82 15.78
N ASN A 70 14.71 4.80 16.90
CA ASN A 70 15.65 3.72 17.16
C ASN A 70 14.91 2.44 17.57
N SER A 71 14.54 1.63 16.58
CA SER A 71 13.94 0.30 16.76
C SER A 71 14.96 -0.78 16.39
N GLN A 72 14.95 -1.92 17.10
CA GLN A 72 15.84 -3.06 16.86
C GLN A 72 17.34 -2.67 16.78
N ASP A 73 17.76 -1.72 17.62
CA ASP A 73 19.12 -1.15 17.67
C ASP A 73 19.64 -0.63 16.32
N ILE A 74 18.75 -0.15 15.46
CA ILE A 74 19.12 0.30 14.11
C ILE A 74 20.16 1.42 14.12
N PHE A 75 20.16 2.30 15.13
CA PHE A 75 21.18 3.36 15.24
C PHE A 75 22.58 2.80 15.50
N ALA A 76 22.71 1.79 16.36
CA ALA A 76 24.00 1.14 16.61
C ALA A 76 24.48 0.35 15.40
N LYS A 77 23.56 -0.32 14.70
CA LYS A 77 23.84 -1.03 13.43
C LYS A 77 24.34 -0.08 12.34
N LEU A 78 23.65 1.05 12.13
CA LEU A 78 24.06 2.09 11.18
C LEU A 78 25.42 2.70 11.55
N ASN A 79 25.67 2.96 12.83
CA ASN A 79 26.97 3.42 13.29
C ASN A 79 28.09 2.44 12.91
N SER A 80 27.89 1.15 13.19
CA SER A 80 28.85 0.09 12.83
C SER A 80 29.09 0.03 11.32
N PHE A 81 28.02 0.09 10.52
CA PHE A 81 28.12 0.10 9.06
C PHE A 81 28.90 1.33 8.55
N PHE A 82 28.53 2.54 8.96
CA PHE A 82 29.17 3.77 8.48
C PHE A 82 30.64 3.88 8.90
N THR A 83 30.97 3.50 10.13
CA THR A 83 32.36 3.52 10.61
C THR A 83 33.22 2.47 9.92
N SER A 84 32.72 1.25 9.74
CA SER A 84 33.50 0.15 9.15
C SER A 84 33.59 0.20 7.63
N LYS A 85 32.47 0.45 6.92
CA LYS A 85 32.41 0.42 5.46
C LYS A 85 32.81 1.74 4.83
N TRP A 86 32.39 2.85 5.43
CA TRP A 86 32.57 4.19 4.85
C TRP A 86 33.57 5.05 5.61
N ASN A 87 34.28 4.48 6.60
CA ASN A 87 35.24 5.18 7.44
C ASN A 87 34.69 6.52 7.97
N ALA A 88 33.41 6.51 8.34
CA ALA A 88 32.73 7.69 8.83
C ALA A 88 33.10 7.95 10.29
N THR A 89 33.13 9.21 10.68
CA THR A 89 33.30 9.64 12.08
C THR A 89 32.00 10.24 12.55
N GLU A 90 31.47 9.74 13.67
CA GLU A 90 30.32 10.33 14.33
C GLU A 90 30.64 11.75 14.79
N MET A 91 29.70 12.66 14.58
CA MET A 91 29.77 14.04 15.00
C MET A 91 28.69 14.32 16.04
N LYS A 92 28.93 15.31 16.90
CA LYS A 92 27.87 15.82 17.77
C LYS A 92 26.71 16.34 16.90
N ALA A 93 25.57 15.66 16.99
CA ALA A 93 24.34 16.10 16.34
C ALA A 93 23.75 17.30 17.09
N ASP A 94 23.18 18.23 16.34
CA ASP A 94 22.28 19.23 16.89
C ASP A 94 20.89 18.59 16.97
N PRO A 95 20.30 18.43 18.18
CA PRO A 95 19.03 17.76 18.36
C PRO A 95 17.87 18.46 17.66
N ASP A 96 17.97 19.75 17.31
CA ASP A 96 16.92 20.43 16.54
C ASP A 96 17.05 20.17 15.03
N TYR A 97 18.19 19.65 14.60
CA TYR A 97 18.53 19.44 13.18
C TYR A 97 18.47 17.96 12.77
N CYS A 98 19.09 17.06 13.54
CA CYS A 98 19.07 15.61 13.28
C CYS A 98 19.28 14.77 14.54
N ASP A 99 18.89 13.49 14.51
CA ASP A 99 19.09 12.57 15.64
C ASP A 99 20.53 12.02 15.70
N MET A 100 21.13 11.75 14.54
CA MET A 100 22.55 11.38 14.44
C MET A 100 23.22 12.06 13.24
N LYS A 101 24.52 12.34 13.35
CA LYS A 101 25.30 12.99 12.30
C LYS A 101 26.67 12.37 12.15
N TYR A 102 27.09 12.19 10.91
CA TYR A 102 28.41 11.65 10.57
C TYR A 102 29.09 12.49 9.51
N ARG A 103 30.42 12.43 9.50
CA ARG A 103 31.28 12.91 8.41
C ARG A 103 32.01 11.74 7.76
N THR A 104 32.07 11.71 6.43
CA THR A 104 32.74 10.67 5.66
C THR A 104 33.44 11.24 4.42
N LYS A 105 34.40 10.48 3.88
CA LYS A 105 35.04 10.71 2.57
C LYS A 105 34.62 9.67 1.53
N ALA A 106 33.61 8.83 1.82
CA ALA A 106 33.14 7.78 0.93
C ALA A 106 32.42 8.30 -0.31
N PHE A 107 31.86 9.52 -0.23
CA PHE A 107 31.21 10.21 -1.34
C PHE A 107 32.23 10.93 -2.20
N LYS A 108 32.29 10.56 -3.48
CA LYS A 108 33.30 10.99 -4.44
C LYS A 108 32.63 11.55 -5.69
N SER A 109 33.32 12.47 -6.34
CA SER A 109 32.96 13.03 -7.64
C SER A 109 34.21 13.23 -8.50
N ARG A 110 33.99 13.30 -9.81
CA ARG A 110 35.03 13.63 -10.79
C ARG A 110 34.44 14.34 -12.00
N GLY A 111 35.29 15.05 -12.73
CA GLY A 111 34.87 15.81 -13.90
C GLY A 111 33.95 17.00 -13.57
N SER A 112 33.42 17.64 -14.61
CA SER A 112 32.53 18.80 -14.54
C SER A 112 31.06 18.48 -14.82
N GLU A 113 30.75 17.25 -15.23
CA GLU A 113 29.42 16.79 -15.63
C GLU A 113 28.62 16.15 -14.47
N GLY A 114 29.05 16.39 -13.22
CA GLY A 114 28.38 15.86 -12.03
C GLY A 114 28.50 14.34 -11.85
N GLU A 115 29.51 13.70 -12.44
CA GLU A 115 29.79 12.27 -12.23
C GLU A 115 30.23 12.00 -10.78
N ASN A 116 29.63 10.99 -10.15
CA ASN A 116 29.78 10.71 -8.73
C ASN A 116 29.39 9.26 -8.40
N ASN A 117 29.75 8.78 -7.21
CA ASN A 117 29.43 7.43 -6.76
C ASN A 117 28.21 7.34 -5.82
N MET A 118 27.32 8.34 -5.81
CA MET A 118 26.18 8.35 -4.88
C MET A 118 25.22 7.20 -5.15
N GLY A 119 24.93 6.87 -6.42
CA GLY A 119 24.08 5.71 -6.76
C GLY A 119 24.63 4.40 -6.19
N LEU A 120 25.93 4.17 -6.33
CA LEU A 120 26.61 3.00 -5.76
C LEU A 120 26.53 2.97 -4.23
N ARG A 121 26.83 4.09 -3.56
CA ARG A 121 26.75 4.19 -2.09
C ARG A 121 25.32 4.04 -1.57
N THR A 122 24.34 4.53 -2.32
CA THR A 122 22.92 4.33 -2.03
C THR A 122 22.58 2.84 -2.04
N MET A 123 23.00 2.09 -3.07
CA MET A 123 22.71 0.65 -3.15
C MET A 123 23.40 -0.15 -2.03
N GLU A 124 24.64 0.18 -1.67
CA GLU A 124 25.32 -0.45 -0.51
C GLU A 124 24.54 -0.27 0.80
N LEU A 125 23.97 0.93 1.02
CA LEU A 125 23.15 1.20 2.20
C LEU A 125 21.79 0.49 2.12
N VAL A 126 21.17 0.45 0.93
CA VAL A 126 19.93 -0.30 0.72
C VAL A 126 20.13 -1.77 1.03
N ASP A 127 21.22 -2.39 0.58
CA ASP A 127 21.55 -3.78 0.89
C ASP A 127 21.69 -4.01 2.39
N PHE A 128 22.45 -3.16 3.06
CA PHE A 128 22.61 -3.24 4.51
C PHE A 128 21.26 -3.13 5.24
N MET A 129 20.43 -2.15 4.87
CA MET A 129 19.14 -1.94 5.51
C MET A 129 18.15 -3.06 5.23
N VAL A 130 18.06 -3.52 3.98
CA VAL A 130 17.04 -4.49 3.55
C VAL A 130 17.45 -5.93 3.88
N LYS A 131 18.71 -6.30 3.67
CA LYS A 131 19.19 -7.69 3.80
C LYS A 131 19.78 -7.98 5.16
N GLU A 132 20.56 -7.05 5.74
CA GLU A 132 21.16 -7.30 7.06
C GLU A 132 20.24 -6.83 8.19
N CYS A 133 19.59 -5.68 8.04
CA CYS A 133 18.71 -5.15 9.08
C CYS A 133 17.25 -5.60 8.94
N GLN A 134 16.84 -6.12 7.77
CA GLN A 134 15.47 -6.53 7.48
C GLN A 134 14.48 -5.35 7.57
N TRP A 135 14.86 -4.16 7.08
CA TRP A 135 13.96 -3.00 6.96
C TRP A 135 13.48 -2.83 5.52
N THR A 136 12.26 -2.37 5.34
CA THR A 136 11.67 -2.14 4.01
C THR A 136 12.02 -0.75 3.51
N MET A 137 12.53 -0.65 2.28
CA MET A 137 12.72 0.64 1.63
C MET A 137 11.37 1.21 1.19
N VAL A 138 11.00 2.38 1.73
CA VAL A 138 9.79 3.13 1.35
C VAL A 138 10.10 4.18 0.29
N THR A 139 11.26 4.82 0.41
CA THR A 139 11.67 5.92 -0.44
C THR A 139 13.17 5.86 -0.69
N CYS A 140 13.56 6.20 -1.90
CA CYS A 140 14.93 6.49 -2.29
C CYS A 140 14.87 7.63 -3.32
N ASN A 141 14.93 8.85 -2.82
CA ASN A 141 14.90 10.05 -3.64
C ASN A 141 16.30 10.64 -3.79
N GLY A 142 16.64 11.08 -5.00
CA GLY A 142 17.87 11.79 -5.31
C GLY A 142 17.57 13.24 -5.68
N GLY A 143 18.36 14.17 -5.15
CA GLY A 143 18.26 15.60 -5.45
C GLY A 143 19.59 16.18 -5.92
N ASN A 144 19.52 17.19 -6.77
CA ASN A 144 20.67 17.98 -7.23
C ASN A 144 20.67 19.35 -6.53
N PHE A 145 21.85 19.88 -6.20
CA PHE A 145 22.03 21.21 -5.62
C PHE A 145 23.39 21.79 -6.01
N GLY A 146 23.68 23.02 -5.58
CA GLY A 146 24.83 23.79 -6.04
C GLY A 146 24.48 24.60 -7.29
N ARG A 147 25.37 25.54 -7.65
CA ARG A 147 25.11 26.55 -8.69
C ARG A 147 24.80 25.93 -10.07
N ARG A 148 25.29 24.72 -10.36
CA ARG A 148 25.02 23.99 -11.61
C ARG A 148 24.15 22.75 -11.40
N GLY A 149 23.64 22.53 -10.18
CA GLY A 149 23.09 21.23 -9.77
C GLY A 149 24.16 20.13 -9.66
N ASP A 150 25.44 20.48 -9.70
CA ASP A 150 26.58 19.56 -9.80
C ASP A 150 26.83 18.73 -8.53
N LYS A 151 26.13 19.05 -7.44
CA LYS A 151 26.19 18.31 -6.18
C LYS A 151 24.94 17.49 -5.97
N ARG A 152 25.09 16.30 -5.40
CA ARG A 152 24.01 15.35 -5.17
C ARG A 152 23.72 15.09 -3.71
N GLU A 153 22.48 14.72 -3.47
CA GLU A 153 22.03 14.16 -2.22
C GLU A 153 21.05 13.02 -2.44
N GLN A 154 20.93 12.18 -1.43
CA GLN A 154 20.04 11.03 -1.43
C GLN A 154 19.26 11.04 -0.13
N GLN A 155 17.95 10.91 -0.21
CA GLN A 155 17.05 10.79 0.94
C GLN A 155 16.40 9.41 0.87
N LEU A 156 16.73 8.56 1.83
CA LEU A 156 16.17 7.22 1.96
C LEU A 156 15.26 7.17 3.17
N VAL A 157 14.09 6.55 3.02
CA VAL A 157 13.21 6.24 4.15
C VAL A 157 13.01 4.75 4.20
N PHE A 158 13.24 4.18 5.38
CA PHE A 158 13.02 2.78 5.68
C PHE A 158 11.97 2.62 6.76
N ARG A 159 11.20 1.54 6.65
CA ARG A 159 10.13 1.18 7.57
C ARG A 159 10.36 -0.21 8.13
N ASN A 160 10.19 -0.35 9.43
CA ASN A 160 10.23 -1.62 10.12
C ASN A 160 8.80 -2.11 10.32
N ASP A 161 8.29 -2.87 9.35
CA ASP A 161 7.03 -3.60 9.49
C ASP A 161 7.23 -5.05 9.06
N GLU A 162 6.45 -5.95 9.63
CA GLU A 162 6.51 -7.38 9.30
C GLU A 162 5.85 -7.71 7.95
N PHE A 163 5.38 -6.73 7.18
CA PHE A 163 4.40 -6.92 6.10
C PHE A 163 5.01 -6.86 4.70
N VAL A 164 6.26 -6.43 4.53
CA VAL A 164 6.84 -6.21 3.19
C VAL A 164 8.30 -6.67 3.06
N GLN A 165 8.55 -7.45 2.00
CA GLN A 165 9.82 -7.66 1.27
C GLN A 165 11.15 -7.48 2.03
N HIS A 166 11.32 -8.16 3.16
CA HIS A 166 12.64 -8.26 3.78
C HIS A 166 13.61 -9.03 2.86
N GLY A 167 14.86 -8.59 2.82
CA GLY A 167 15.88 -9.22 1.99
C GLY A 167 15.61 -9.15 0.48
N ALA A 168 14.75 -8.24 0.01
CA ALA A 168 14.49 -8.11 -1.42
C ALA A 168 15.71 -7.60 -2.18
N ASP A 169 15.85 -8.15 -3.38
CA ASP A 169 16.86 -7.77 -4.37
C ASP A 169 16.46 -6.46 -5.06
N HIS A 170 17.43 -5.56 -5.22
CA HIS A 170 17.21 -4.23 -5.78
C HIS A 170 18.25 -3.88 -6.84
N ILE A 171 17.80 -3.20 -7.90
CA ILE A 171 18.69 -2.56 -8.88
C ILE A 171 18.28 -1.11 -9.11
N MET A 172 19.28 -0.26 -9.34
CA MET A 172 19.08 1.13 -9.72
C MET A 172 19.72 1.40 -11.08
N VAL A 173 18.96 2.05 -11.95
CA VAL A 173 19.43 2.52 -13.26
C VAL A 173 19.27 4.04 -13.29
N GLU A 174 20.37 4.75 -13.52
CA GLU A 174 20.40 6.19 -13.65
C GLU A 174 20.43 6.57 -15.14
N LEU A 175 19.38 7.23 -15.60
CA LEU A 175 19.23 7.77 -16.93
C LEU A 175 19.72 9.21 -16.92
N ARG A 176 20.96 9.42 -17.37
CA ARG A 176 21.63 10.71 -17.33
C ARG A 176 21.55 11.37 -18.69
N THR A 177 20.82 12.48 -18.83
CA THR A 177 20.65 13.10 -20.15
C THR A 177 21.88 13.84 -20.66
N ALA A 178 22.94 13.92 -19.83
CA ALA A 178 24.32 14.14 -20.26
C ALA A 178 24.85 13.08 -21.26
N GLY A 179 24.09 11.99 -21.49
CA GLY A 179 24.37 10.99 -22.51
C GLY A 179 24.79 9.62 -21.96
N TYR A 180 24.46 9.32 -20.71
CA TYR A 180 24.90 8.08 -20.06
C TYR A 180 23.75 7.30 -19.42
N VAL A 181 23.93 5.98 -19.34
CA VAL A 181 23.17 5.09 -18.46
C VAL A 181 24.15 4.47 -17.48
N GLU A 182 23.87 4.60 -16.19
CA GLU A 182 24.68 4.05 -15.10
C GLU A 182 23.84 3.01 -14.34
N ILE A 183 24.40 1.83 -14.07
CA ILE A 183 23.72 0.74 -13.37
C ILE A 183 24.41 0.50 -12.03
N ASN A 184 23.63 0.36 -10.97
CA ASN A 184 24.07 0.07 -9.61
C ASN A 184 23.24 -1.07 -8.99
N GLY A 185 23.83 -1.84 -8.08
CA GLY A 185 23.19 -2.97 -7.42
C GLY A 185 23.18 -4.25 -8.26
N LEU A 186 24.05 -4.34 -9.28
CA LEU A 186 23.97 -5.41 -10.29
C LEU A 186 24.24 -6.82 -9.73
N HIS A 187 24.86 -6.92 -8.56
CA HIS A 187 25.09 -8.21 -7.87
C HIS A 187 23.78 -8.94 -7.53
N ASP A 188 22.68 -8.21 -7.36
CA ASP A 188 21.32 -8.75 -7.16
C ASP A 188 20.64 -9.21 -8.43
N ALA A 189 21.15 -8.79 -9.58
CA ALA A 189 20.57 -9.08 -10.89
C ALA A 189 21.49 -9.96 -11.74
N GLY A 190 22.19 -10.90 -11.12
CA GLY A 190 23.09 -11.83 -11.81
C GLY A 190 22.40 -12.61 -12.95
N ASP A 191 21.15 -13.02 -12.74
CA ASP A 191 20.31 -13.71 -13.74
C ASP A 191 19.89 -12.81 -14.92
N THR A 192 19.81 -11.50 -14.69
CA THR A 192 19.25 -10.51 -15.61
C THR A 192 20.34 -9.69 -16.31
N LYS A 193 21.57 -9.70 -15.77
CA LYS A 193 22.70 -8.87 -16.22
C LYS A 193 22.95 -8.96 -17.73
N GLU A 194 23.13 -10.16 -18.27
CA GLU A 194 23.42 -10.35 -19.70
C GLU A 194 22.25 -9.90 -20.59
N HIS A 195 21.02 -10.11 -20.13
CA HIS A 195 19.83 -9.64 -20.82
C HIS A 195 19.74 -8.11 -20.82
N LEU A 196 20.03 -7.46 -19.68
CA LEU A 196 20.04 -6.00 -19.56
C LEU A 196 21.11 -5.39 -20.45
N ILE A 197 22.34 -5.93 -20.45
CA ILE A 197 23.41 -5.52 -21.37
C ILE A 197 22.94 -5.67 -22.82
N GLY A 198 22.37 -6.83 -23.16
CA GLY A 198 21.82 -7.08 -24.49
C GLY A 198 20.74 -6.09 -24.89
N PHE A 199 19.88 -5.68 -23.96
CA PHE A 199 18.86 -4.65 -24.18
C PHE A 199 19.49 -3.28 -24.44
N LEU A 200 20.42 -2.84 -23.60
CA LEU A 200 21.09 -1.55 -23.77
C LEU A 200 21.80 -1.46 -25.13
N VAL A 201 22.55 -2.50 -25.51
CA VAL A 201 23.33 -2.48 -26.75
C VAL A 201 22.44 -2.70 -27.99
N LYS A 202 21.52 -3.66 -27.97
CA LYS A 202 20.77 -4.05 -29.18
C LYS A 202 19.49 -3.24 -29.40
N LYS A 203 18.83 -2.81 -28.31
CA LYS A 203 17.54 -2.09 -28.39
C LYS A 203 17.72 -0.59 -28.23
N TRP A 204 18.60 -0.15 -27.35
CA TRP A 204 18.90 1.26 -27.13
C TRP A 204 20.14 1.75 -27.87
N GLU A 205 20.88 0.86 -28.56
CA GLU A 205 22.08 1.20 -29.33
C GLU A 205 23.15 1.89 -28.47
N CYS A 206 23.16 1.62 -27.16
CA CYS A 206 24.17 2.14 -26.27
C CYS A 206 25.52 1.44 -26.47
N GLU A 207 26.61 2.18 -26.29
CA GLU A 207 27.97 1.66 -26.34
C GLU A 207 28.56 1.59 -24.94
N GLU A 208 29.38 0.57 -24.66
CA GLU A 208 30.10 0.50 -23.38
C GLU A 208 31.01 1.73 -23.22
N TYR A 209 30.92 2.40 -22.08
CA TYR A 209 31.70 3.61 -21.83
C TYR A 209 33.20 3.30 -21.79
N LYS A 210 33.97 4.09 -22.53
CA LYS A 210 35.43 4.00 -22.54
C LYS A 210 36.01 5.21 -21.81
N PRO A 211 36.75 5.02 -20.71
CA PRO A 211 37.33 6.13 -19.97
C PRO A 211 38.38 6.86 -20.81
N TYR A 212 38.52 8.17 -20.58
CA TYR A 212 39.59 8.95 -21.20
C TYR A 212 40.97 8.54 -20.65
N LEU A 213 42.04 8.79 -21.41
CA LEU A 213 43.41 8.39 -21.04
C LEU A 213 43.85 8.87 -19.63
N TRP A 214 43.32 10.02 -19.20
CA TRP A 214 43.67 10.67 -17.93
C TRP A 214 42.61 10.46 -16.84
N GLU A 215 41.58 9.67 -17.11
CA GLU A 215 40.49 9.39 -16.18
C GLU A 215 40.90 8.33 -15.15
N SER A 216 40.49 8.52 -13.89
CA SER A 216 40.74 7.55 -12.83
C SER A 216 40.12 6.18 -13.16
N SER A 217 40.81 5.09 -12.82
CA SER A 217 40.28 3.73 -12.94
C SER A 217 39.22 3.38 -11.87
N GLU A 218 39.00 4.27 -10.89
CA GLU A 218 37.95 4.09 -9.89
C GLU A 218 36.56 4.08 -10.55
N LYS A 219 35.78 3.03 -10.28
CA LYS A 219 34.40 2.91 -10.76
C LYS A 219 33.43 3.63 -9.82
N PHE A 220 32.51 4.39 -10.40
CA PHE A 220 31.43 5.08 -9.66
C PHE A 220 30.06 4.40 -9.79
N CYS A 221 29.97 3.38 -10.63
CA CYS A 221 28.80 2.51 -10.83
C CYS A 221 29.28 1.12 -11.29
N ASP A 222 28.39 0.12 -11.29
CA ASP A 222 28.73 -1.26 -11.69
C ASP A 222 28.99 -1.35 -13.20
N LEU A 223 28.12 -0.72 -13.99
CA LEU A 223 28.23 -0.60 -15.44
C LEU A 223 27.88 0.82 -15.89
N LYS A 224 28.56 1.31 -16.92
CA LYS A 224 28.34 2.62 -17.54
C LYS A 224 28.29 2.48 -19.06
N TYR A 225 27.27 3.06 -19.67
CA TYR A 225 27.05 3.04 -21.11
C TYR A 225 26.82 4.45 -21.66
N THR A 226 27.37 4.73 -22.83
CA THR A 226 27.11 5.95 -23.59
C THR A 226 25.90 5.75 -24.48
N CYS A 227 24.97 6.70 -24.46
CA CYS A 227 23.74 6.68 -25.24
C CYS A 227 23.92 7.28 -26.63
N PRO A 228 23.12 6.88 -27.63
CA PRO A 228 23.06 7.55 -28.92
C PRO A 228 22.73 9.04 -28.82
N TYR A 229 23.10 9.79 -29.86
CA TYR A 229 22.75 11.20 -29.97
C TYR A 229 21.23 11.42 -29.90
N LYS A 230 20.79 12.41 -29.13
CA LYS A 230 19.36 12.73 -28.87
C LYS A 230 18.53 11.57 -28.27
N PHE A 231 19.17 10.59 -27.64
CA PHE A 231 18.47 9.46 -27.01
C PHE A 231 17.42 9.90 -25.97
N PHE A 232 17.76 10.91 -25.16
CA PHE A 232 16.89 11.50 -24.15
C PHE A 232 16.28 12.85 -24.55
N HIS A 233 16.96 13.63 -25.39
CA HIS A 233 16.68 15.05 -25.58
C HIS A 233 15.55 15.31 -26.61
N SER A 234 14.70 16.29 -26.31
CA SER A 234 13.78 16.98 -27.23
C SER A 234 13.86 18.49 -26.95
N PRO A 235 13.43 19.38 -27.87
CA PRO A 235 13.64 20.82 -27.71
C PRO A 235 13.05 21.39 -26.40
N GLY A 236 13.71 22.35 -25.75
CA GLY A 236 13.21 22.97 -24.52
C GLY A 236 13.21 22.00 -23.32
N LEU A 237 12.17 22.05 -22.48
CA LEU A 237 12.07 21.17 -21.31
C LEU A 237 11.52 19.77 -21.63
N ALA A 238 11.03 19.51 -22.85
CA ALA A 238 10.50 18.19 -23.23
C ALA A 238 11.63 17.13 -23.31
N THR A 239 11.40 15.92 -22.77
CA THR A 239 12.39 14.83 -22.82
C THR A 239 11.73 13.48 -23.02
N LYS A 240 12.50 12.51 -23.53
CA LYS A 240 12.09 11.11 -23.66
C LYS A 240 12.25 10.30 -22.36
N LEU A 241 12.55 10.94 -21.22
CA LEU A 241 12.87 10.23 -19.97
C LEU A 241 11.73 9.31 -19.52
N GLY A 242 10.47 9.79 -19.49
CA GLY A 242 9.32 8.96 -19.12
C GLY A 242 9.16 7.73 -20.03
N LYS A 243 9.34 7.91 -21.35
CA LYS A 243 9.33 6.83 -22.35
C LYS A 243 10.44 5.82 -22.11
N ARG A 244 11.68 6.26 -21.86
CA ARG A 244 12.80 5.36 -21.55
C ARG A 244 12.61 4.62 -20.23
N THR A 245 12.04 5.28 -19.23
CA THR A 245 11.71 4.67 -17.94
C THR A 245 10.69 3.55 -18.10
N LEU A 246 9.60 3.74 -18.84
CA LEU A 246 8.62 2.67 -19.09
C LEU A 246 9.14 1.59 -20.05
N GLU A 247 9.93 1.92 -21.06
CA GLU A 247 10.60 0.92 -21.91
C GLU A 247 11.50 0.00 -21.08
N LEU A 248 12.32 0.56 -20.19
CA LEU A 248 13.17 -0.19 -19.28
C LEU A 248 12.35 -1.02 -18.29
N ALA A 249 11.30 -0.44 -17.72
CA ALA A 249 10.43 -1.15 -16.78
C ALA A 249 9.71 -2.34 -17.45
N ASN A 250 9.19 -2.16 -18.66
CA ASN A 250 8.55 -3.22 -19.43
C ASN A 250 9.54 -4.32 -19.85
N PHE A 251 10.81 -3.97 -20.09
CA PHE A 251 11.85 -4.96 -20.34
C PHE A 251 12.17 -5.76 -19.08
N LEU A 252 12.49 -5.08 -17.98
CA LEU A 252 12.83 -5.69 -16.69
C LEU A 252 11.68 -6.52 -16.10
N ALA A 253 10.43 -6.12 -16.38
CA ALA A 253 9.24 -6.85 -16.00
C ALA A 253 9.25 -8.31 -16.49
N LYS A 254 9.75 -8.55 -17.72
CA LYS A 254 9.88 -9.90 -18.31
C LYS A 254 10.86 -10.79 -17.56
N HIS A 255 11.71 -10.19 -16.74
CA HIS A 255 12.70 -10.84 -15.89
C HIS A 255 12.31 -10.79 -14.41
N GLY A 256 11.05 -10.48 -14.10
CA GLY A 256 10.49 -10.49 -12.75
C GLY A 256 10.83 -9.28 -11.89
N TRP A 257 11.31 -8.19 -12.49
CA TRP A 257 11.66 -6.95 -11.79
C TRP A 257 10.53 -5.93 -11.94
N ALA A 258 10.00 -5.48 -10.81
CA ALA A 258 8.93 -4.48 -10.77
C ALA A 258 9.50 -3.09 -10.55
N LEU A 259 8.99 -2.09 -11.28
CA LEU A 259 9.27 -0.69 -10.99
C LEU A 259 8.79 -0.36 -9.57
N LEU A 260 9.73 0.10 -8.74
CA LEU A 260 9.48 0.45 -7.35
C LEU A 260 9.37 1.97 -7.19
N LEU A 261 10.37 2.71 -7.67
CA LEU A 261 10.44 4.17 -7.56
C LEU A 261 11.10 4.74 -8.82
N CYS A 262 10.73 5.95 -9.20
CA CYS A 262 11.56 6.77 -10.08
C CYS A 262 11.51 8.23 -9.64
N ASN A 263 12.64 8.92 -9.73
CA ASN A 263 12.76 10.31 -9.31
C ASN A 263 13.61 11.09 -10.31
N GLY A 264 13.13 12.28 -10.61
CA GLY A 264 13.80 13.25 -11.47
C GLY A 264 14.81 14.10 -10.71
N GLY A 265 15.79 14.62 -11.43
CA GLY A 265 16.62 15.72 -10.98
C GLY A 265 17.04 16.56 -12.18
N SER A 266 17.37 17.83 -11.95
CA SER A 266 17.77 18.75 -13.00
C SER A 266 19.20 19.26 -12.78
N LEU A 267 19.91 19.51 -13.88
CA LEU A 267 21.25 20.11 -13.97
C LEU A 267 21.20 21.34 -14.88
N ALA A 268 22.03 22.34 -14.61
CA ALA A 268 22.20 23.49 -15.49
C ALA A 268 23.58 23.43 -16.15
N LEU A 269 23.64 22.97 -17.40
CA LEU A 269 24.85 22.85 -18.20
C LEU A 269 24.81 23.89 -19.32
N ASP A 270 25.81 24.78 -19.37
CA ASP A 270 25.99 25.77 -20.46
C ASP A 270 24.73 26.56 -20.86
N ALA A 271 23.92 26.94 -19.88
CA ALA A 271 22.64 27.67 -20.01
C ALA A 271 21.45 26.85 -20.52
N GLU A 272 21.59 25.53 -20.68
CA GLU A 272 20.49 24.60 -20.88
C GLU A 272 20.18 23.80 -19.60
N VAL A 273 18.89 23.56 -19.36
CA VAL A 273 18.44 22.68 -18.28
C VAL A 273 18.40 21.24 -18.79
N VAL A 274 19.13 20.37 -18.11
CA VAL A 274 19.35 18.97 -18.46
C VAL A 274 18.72 18.12 -17.36
N ARG A 275 17.71 17.32 -17.70
CA ARG A 275 17.00 16.45 -16.73
C ARG A 275 17.76 15.15 -16.52
N GLU A 276 17.51 14.43 -15.45
CA GLU A 276 18.05 13.11 -15.18
C GLU A 276 17.03 12.32 -14.39
N GLN A 277 17.10 10.98 -14.43
CA GLN A 277 16.16 10.15 -13.72
C GLN A 277 16.85 8.94 -13.09
N GLN A 278 16.66 8.74 -11.79
CA GLN A 278 17.02 7.48 -11.15
C GLN A 278 15.79 6.58 -11.11
N VAL A 279 15.92 5.36 -11.63
CA VAL A 279 14.84 4.37 -11.70
C VAL A 279 15.24 3.17 -10.88
N LYS A 280 14.42 2.82 -9.89
CA LYS A 280 14.67 1.72 -8.95
C LYS A 280 13.69 0.59 -9.19
N PHE A 281 14.22 -0.63 -9.20
CA PHE A 281 13.46 -1.86 -9.35
C PHE A 281 13.69 -2.78 -8.17
N THR A 282 12.68 -3.60 -7.88
CA THR A 282 12.74 -4.67 -6.89
C THR A 282 12.27 -5.98 -7.50
N LYS A 283 12.83 -7.12 -7.09
CA LYS A 283 12.37 -8.43 -7.58
C LYS A 283 10.96 -8.70 -7.06
N SER A 284 9.99 -8.76 -7.97
CA SER A 284 8.58 -9.05 -7.66
C SER A 284 7.84 -9.45 -8.95
N PRO A 285 7.87 -10.74 -9.33
CA PRO A 285 7.29 -11.20 -10.59
C PRO A 285 5.81 -10.86 -10.78
N GLU A 286 5.02 -10.91 -9.70
CA GLU A 286 3.60 -10.53 -9.74
C GLU A 286 3.41 -9.05 -10.11
N LYS A 287 4.07 -8.15 -9.37
CA LYS A 287 3.96 -6.70 -9.61
C LYS A 287 4.56 -6.29 -10.95
N ALA A 288 5.52 -7.06 -11.44
CA ALA A 288 6.19 -6.85 -12.71
C ALA A 288 5.28 -7.09 -13.92
N ALA A 289 4.37 -8.07 -13.85
CA ALA A 289 3.50 -8.42 -14.98
C ALA A 289 2.40 -7.39 -15.29
N ALA A 290 2.12 -6.50 -14.34
CA ALA A 290 1.03 -5.53 -14.45
C ALA A 290 1.40 -4.34 -15.37
N PRO A 291 0.49 -3.90 -16.26
CA PRO A 291 0.69 -2.72 -17.08
C PRO A 291 1.00 -1.46 -16.26
N LEU A 292 1.88 -0.62 -16.81
CA LEU A 292 2.26 0.67 -16.22
C LEU A 292 1.78 1.83 -17.09
N LEU A 293 1.38 2.90 -16.43
CA LEU A 293 1.02 4.17 -17.04
C LEU A 293 1.74 5.29 -16.30
N LEU A 294 2.47 6.14 -17.01
CA LEU A 294 3.12 7.34 -16.48
C LEU A 294 2.33 8.55 -16.95
N VAL A 295 1.97 9.41 -16.01
CA VAL A 295 1.36 10.72 -16.27
C VAL A 295 2.26 11.79 -15.67
N GLU A 296 2.65 12.77 -16.47
CA GLU A 296 3.51 13.87 -16.05
C GLU A 296 2.78 15.20 -16.23
N PHE A 297 2.68 15.97 -15.15
CA PHE A 297 2.27 17.36 -15.19
C PHE A 297 3.51 18.23 -15.25
N ARG A 298 3.52 19.21 -16.15
CA ARG A 298 4.68 20.07 -16.37
C ARG A 298 4.25 21.51 -16.64
N THR A 299 5.02 22.46 -16.13
CA THR A 299 4.98 23.85 -16.58
C THR A 299 6.24 24.17 -17.39
N GLU A 300 6.14 25.05 -18.38
CA GLU A 300 7.25 25.50 -19.21
C GLU A 300 7.25 27.03 -19.32
N PRO A 301 8.39 27.69 -19.05
CA PRO A 301 8.49 29.15 -19.18
C PRO A 301 8.37 29.56 -20.64
N THR A 302 7.58 30.61 -20.90
CA THR A 302 7.41 31.19 -22.25
C THR A 302 7.81 32.67 -22.34
N ALA A 303 8.03 33.33 -21.21
CA ALA A 303 8.52 34.70 -21.16
C ALA A 303 10.04 34.78 -21.39
N GLU A 304 10.49 35.80 -22.12
CA GLU A 304 11.91 36.19 -22.19
C GLU A 304 12.41 36.69 -20.82
N ASP A 305 13.71 36.59 -20.60
CA ASP A 305 14.38 37.13 -19.41
C ASP A 305 13.89 38.57 -19.13
N HIS A 306 13.50 38.84 -17.87
CA HIS A 306 13.03 40.14 -17.34
C HIS A 306 11.55 40.52 -17.55
N LYS A 307 10.70 39.68 -18.15
CA LYS A 307 9.24 39.90 -18.20
C LYS A 307 8.51 39.23 -17.02
N PRO A 308 7.28 39.68 -16.65
CA PRO A 308 6.44 38.96 -15.70
C PRO A 308 6.29 37.52 -16.16
N PRO A 309 6.36 36.56 -15.25
CA PRO A 309 6.71 35.24 -15.69
C PRO A 309 5.46 34.52 -16.22
N LEU A 310 5.53 34.13 -17.50
CA LEU A 310 4.47 33.43 -18.23
C LEU A 310 4.85 31.97 -18.40
N TRP A 311 3.87 31.09 -18.24
CA TRP A 311 4.05 29.65 -18.29
C TRP A 311 3.00 29.03 -19.20
N GLU A 312 3.38 27.96 -19.87
CA GLU A 312 2.46 27.01 -20.46
C GLU A 312 2.44 25.72 -19.65
N SER A 313 1.26 25.14 -19.52
CA SER A 313 1.03 23.94 -18.71
C SER A 313 0.72 22.76 -19.63
N TYR A 314 1.30 21.61 -19.32
CA TYR A 314 1.22 20.40 -20.13
C TYR A 314 0.89 19.18 -19.28
N VAL A 315 0.16 18.24 -19.89
CA VAL A 315 -0.02 16.87 -19.39
C VAL A 315 0.54 15.91 -20.42
N GLU A 316 1.47 15.05 -20.00
CA GLU A 316 2.08 14.03 -20.83
C GLU A 316 1.65 12.64 -20.33
N ILE A 317 1.27 11.76 -21.23
CA ILE A 317 0.90 10.38 -20.92
C ILE A 317 1.84 9.45 -21.68
N VAL A 318 2.38 8.46 -20.98
CA VAL A 318 3.23 7.40 -21.53
C VAL A 318 2.75 6.05 -20.98
N GLY A 319 2.65 5.03 -21.82
CA GLY A 319 2.28 3.68 -21.40
C GLY A 319 1.11 3.12 -22.21
N THR A 320 0.74 1.87 -21.98
CA THR A 320 -0.30 1.19 -22.77
C THR A 320 -1.71 1.66 -22.39
N ASP A 321 -2.63 1.72 -23.36
CA ASP A 321 -4.06 1.93 -23.14
C ASP A 321 -4.74 0.67 -22.55
N ALA A 322 -4.29 0.26 -21.37
CA ALA A 322 -4.96 -0.80 -20.62
C ALA A 322 -6.32 -0.28 -20.14
N ASN A 323 -7.33 -1.16 -20.15
CA ASN A 323 -8.70 -0.88 -19.69
C ASN A 323 -9.38 0.39 -20.25
N GLY A 324 -8.96 0.88 -21.42
CA GLY A 324 -9.47 2.11 -22.04
C GLY A 324 -9.14 3.36 -21.25
N VAL A 325 -8.04 3.37 -20.48
CA VAL A 325 -7.62 4.48 -19.63
C VAL A 325 -7.39 5.77 -20.40
N TYR A 326 -7.01 5.70 -21.68
CA TYR A 326 -6.82 6.89 -22.51
C TYR A 326 -8.10 7.71 -22.63
N ALA A 327 -9.22 7.08 -22.97
CA ALA A 327 -10.51 7.77 -23.07
C ALA A 327 -10.96 8.36 -21.72
N LYS A 328 -10.64 7.68 -20.61
CA LYS A 328 -10.94 8.16 -19.25
C LYS A 328 -10.09 9.39 -18.90
N LEU A 329 -8.82 9.40 -19.26
CA LEU A 329 -7.93 10.54 -19.05
C LEU A 329 -8.24 11.69 -20.01
N ASP A 330 -8.60 11.41 -21.26
CA ASP A 330 -9.10 12.40 -22.23
C ASP A 330 -10.26 13.19 -21.63
N ALA A 331 -11.25 12.49 -21.06
CA ALA A 331 -12.39 13.13 -20.38
C ALA A 331 -11.95 13.96 -19.17
N PHE A 332 -11.11 13.40 -18.28
CA PHE A 332 -10.64 14.12 -17.11
C PHE A 332 -9.89 15.42 -17.47
N ILE A 333 -8.96 15.33 -18.43
CA ILE A 333 -8.12 16.46 -18.84
C ILE A 333 -8.95 17.51 -19.56
N THR A 334 -9.89 17.10 -20.42
CA THR A 334 -10.75 18.05 -21.14
C THR A 334 -11.73 18.73 -20.19
N ASP A 335 -12.44 17.96 -19.36
CA ASP A 335 -13.55 18.47 -18.56
C ASP A 335 -13.08 19.25 -17.31
N PHE A 336 -11.96 18.84 -16.70
CA PHE A 336 -11.49 19.46 -15.45
C PHE A 336 -10.27 20.36 -15.61
N LEU A 337 -9.41 20.11 -16.60
CA LEU A 337 -8.21 20.92 -16.85
C LEU A 337 -8.35 21.86 -18.06
N ASP A 338 -9.45 21.79 -18.82
CA ASP A 338 -9.64 22.51 -20.09
C ASP A 338 -8.42 22.29 -21.02
N GLY A 339 -7.99 21.02 -21.09
CA GLY A 339 -6.84 20.60 -21.87
C GLY A 339 -7.21 20.25 -23.31
N ARG A 340 -6.39 20.72 -24.25
CA ARG A 340 -6.47 20.35 -25.67
C ARG A 340 -5.37 19.37 -26.02
N GLU A 341 -5.75 18.20 -26.53
CA GLU A 341 -4.76 17.25 -27.07
C GLU A 341 -4.01 17.88 -28.26
N LEU A 342 -2.69 17.80 -28.22
CA LEU A 342 -1.81 18.17 -29.32
C LEU A 342 -1.63 16.96 -30.25
N THR A 343 -1.84 17.16 -31.54
CA THR A 343 -1.78 16.09 -32.56
C THR A 343 -0.92 16.51 -33.76
N GLY A 344 -0.56 15.55 -34.63
CA GLY A 344 0.24 15.82 -35.82
C GLY A 344 1.62 16.42 -35.48
N TYR A 345 2.00 17.50 -36.18
CA TYR A 345 3.29 18.17 -35.99
C TYR A 345 3.47 18.84 -34.61
N GLU A 346 2.37 19.15 -33.90
CA GLU A 346 2.43 19.72 -32.54
C GLU A 346 2.82 18.65 -31.51
N LYS A 347 2.47 17.39 -31.76
CA LYS A 347 2.82 16.25 -30.91
C LYS A 347 4.25 15.79 -31.21
N ARG A 348 5.13 15.99 -30.25
CA ARG A 348 6.52 15.52 -30.31
C ARG A 348 6.58 14.02 -29.92
N ASP A 349 7.54 13.26 -30.46
CA ASP A 349 7.74 11.80 -30.24
C ASP A 349 8.32 11.44 -28.83
N HIS A 350 7.98 12.20 -27.80
CA HIS A 350 8.46 11.91 -26.42
C HIS A 350 7.41 11.25 -25.52
N CYS A 351 6.14 11.28 -25.92
CA CYS A 351 5.03 10.70 -25.16
C CYS A 351 3.94 10.13 -26.07
N ASP A 352 3.03 9.34 -25.49
CA ASP A 352 1.94 8.68 -26.20
C ASP A 352 0.72 9.59 -26.35
N LYS A 353 0.44 10.48 -25.40
CA LYS A 353 -0.51 11.60 -25.54
C LYS A 353 0.06 12.87 -24.88
N LEU A 354 -0.24 14.03 -25.46
CA LEU A 354 0.24 15.33 -25.00
C LEU A 354 -0.92 16.32 -25.01
N TYR A 355 -1.14 17.03 -23.92
CA TYR A 355 -2.17 18.04 -23.81
C TYR A 355 -1.55 19.37 -23.43
N LYS A 356 -2.02 20.43 -24.07
CA LYS A 356 -1.76 21.80 -23.64
C LYS A 356 -2.98 22.29 -22.86
N LEU A 357 -2.74 22.80 -21.66
CA LEU A 357 -3.82 23.28 -20.79
C LEU A 357 -4.13 24.75 -21.06
N SER A 358 -5.40 25.11 -20.90
CA SER A 358 -5.88 26.46 -21.03
C SER A 358 -5.42 27.36 -19.88
N MET A 359 -5.02 28.59 -20.18
CA MET A 359 -4.70 29.59 -19.16
C MET A 359 -5.95 30.10 -18.42
N MET A 360 -7.16 29.86 -18.95
CA MET A 360 -8.41 30.39 -18.40
C MET A 360 -8.85 29.64 -17.13
N THR A 361 -8.57 28.34 -17.04
CA THR A 361 -8.87 27.49 -15.88
C THR A 361 -7.77 27.47 -14.82
N GLN A 362 -6.62 28.12 -15.12
CA GLN A 362 -5.46 28.25 -14.23
C GLN A 362 -4.92 26.94 -13.59
N PRO A 363 -4.84 25.79 -14.31
CA PRO A 363 -4.16 24.61 -13.81
C PRO A 363 -2.64 24.81 -13.79
N PHE A 364 -2.02 24.32 -12.72
CA PHE A 364 -0.57 24.45 -12.42
C PHE A 364 -0.11 25.90 -12.28
N GLN A 365 -0.99 26.76 -11.76
CA GLN A 365 -0.68 28.16 -11.51
C GLN A 365 0.56 28.29 -10.63
N LEU A 366 1.48 29.16 -11.03
CA LEU A 366 2.68 29.51 -10.29
C LEU A 366 2.57 30.95 -9.82
N HIS A 367 2.68 31.14 -8.51
CA HIS A 367 2.70 32.46 -7.88
C HIS A 367 4.07 32.77 -7.28
N GLU A 368 4.42 34.05 -7.30
CA GLU A 368 5.61 34.54 -6.64
C GLU A 368 5.49 34.37 -5.11
N ALA A 369 6.50 33.76 -4.50
CA ALA A 369 6.60 33.56 -3.07
C ALA A 369 6.77 34.90 -2.34
N LYS A 370 6.00 35.14 -1.28
CA LYS A 370 6.17 36.31 -0.39
C LYS A 370 7.36 36.11 0.56
N LEU A 371 8.58 36.12 0.01
CA LEU A 371 9.81 36.02 0.80
C LEU A 371 10.35 37.40 1.21
N GLY A 372 11.01 37.46 2.37
CA GLY A 372 11.60 38.70 2.88
C GLY A 372 12.73 39.23 1.98
N GLU A 373 13.02 40.54 2.00
CA GLU A 373 13.98 41.19 1.08
C GLU A 373 15.38 40.56 1.04
N LYS A 374 15.84 39.94 2.15
CA LYS A 374 17.14 39.25 2.23
C LYS A 374 17.16 37.84 1.61
N GLN A 375 15.99 37.32 1.20
CA GLN A 375 15.78 36.01 0.59
C GLN A 375 15.36 36.11 -0.89
N ARG A 376 15.26 37.34 -1.43
CA ARG A 376 14.94 37.60 -2.83
C ARG A 376 16.20 37.48 -3.69
N ASP A 377 16.45 36.30 -4.25
CA ASP A 377 17.45 36.09 -5.31
C ASP A 377 16.75 35.76 -6.64
N GLY A 378 16.00 36.74 -7.17
CA GLY A 378 15.41 36.67 -8.52
C GLY A 378 14.24 35.70 -8.67
N PHE A 379 13.01 36.24 -8.65
CA PHE A 379 11.74 35.60 -9.06
C PHE A 379 11.50 34.19 -8.53
N MET A 380 10.97 34.10 -7.31
CA MET A 380 10.71 32.82 -6.65
C MET A 380 9.28 32.35 -6.95
N ASN A 381 9.03 31.49 -7.93
CA ASN A 381 7.75 30.78 -8.00
C ASN A 381 7.72 29.77 -6.86
N GLY A 382 7.08 30.12 -5.73
CA GLY A 382 7.07 29.25 -4.55
C GLY A 382 5.75 28.55 -4.34
N GLU A 383 4.65 29.16 -4.74
CA GLU A 383 3.32 28.59 -4.56
C GLU A 383 2.83 28.03 -5.90
N SER A 384 2.51 26.73 -5.89
CA SER A 384 1.89 26.08 -7.02
C SER A 384 0.67 25.28 -6.58
N ASN A 385 -0.37 25.29 -7.40
CA ASN A 385 -1.51 24.38 -7.22
C ASN A 385 -1.28 23.01 -7.89
N ILE A 386 -0.10 22.74 -8.48
CA ILE A 386 0.19 21.48 -9.18
C ILE A 386 -0.04 20.26 -8.27
N GLY A 387 0.37 20.32 -7.01
CA GLY A 387 0.14 19.23 -6.05
C GLY A 387 -1.35 18.97 -5.74
N GLN A 388 -2.21 19.99 -5.80
CA GLN A 388 -3.65 19.80 -5.64
C GLN A 388 -4.23 19.01 -6.82
N TRP A 389 -3.79 19.33 -8.03
CA TRP A 389 -4.21 18.62 -9.23
C TRP A 389 -3.61 17.21 -9.31
N THR A 390 -2.38 17.02 -8.84
CA THR A 390 -1.78 15.68 -8.68
C THR A 390 -2.69 14.80 -7.82
N MET A 391 -3.16 15.29 -6.67
CA MET A 391 -4.08 14.52 -5.82
C MET A 391 -5.43 14.27 -6.49
N ARG A 392 -6.02 15.26 -7.17
CA ARG A 392 -7.28 15.07 -7.92
C ARG A 392 -7.15 14.00 -9.00
N LEU A 393 -6.03 13.95 -9.72
CA LEU A 393 -5.77 12.89 -10.69
C LEU A 393 -5.59 11.54 -9.99
N CYS A 394 -4.87 11.49 -8.86
CA CYS A 394 -4.75 10.27 -8.08
C CYS A 394 -6.11 9.76 -7.61
N ASP A 395 -6.98 10.60 -7.05
CA ASP A 395 -8.33 10.25 -6.62
C ASP A 395 -9.16 9.76 -7.81
N TYR A 396 -9.07 10.45 -8.96
CA TYR A 396 -9.74 9.99 -10.18
C TYR A 396 -9.26 8.61 -10.63
N MET A 397 -7.95 8.39 -10.70
CA MET A 397 -7.37 7.12 -11.17
C MET A 397 -7.59 5.96 -10.20
N VAL A 398 -7.43 6.21 -8.90
CA VAL A 398 -7.47 5.20 -7.84
C VAL A 398 -8.90 4.92 -7.40
N ASP A 399 -9.73 5.94 -7.22
CA ASP A 399 -11.06 5.80 -6.61
C ASP A 399 -12.18 5.80 -7.66
N HIS A 400 -12.12 6.69 -8.65
CA HIS A 400 -13.19 6.79 -9.66
C HIS A 400 -13.03 5.75 -10.78
N VAL A 401 -11.83 5.62 -11.36
CA VAL A 401 -11.53 4.57 -12.32
C VAL A 401 -11.38 3.21 -11.61
N GLY A 402 -10.88 3.20 -10.37
CA GLY A 402 -10.95 2.05 -9.47
C GLY A 402 -9.96 0.90 -9.72
N GLU A 403 -9.23 0.93 -10.84
CA GLU A 403 -8.35 -0.16 -11.30
C GLU A 403 -6.88 0.23 -11.41
N TRP A 404 -6.46 1.35 -10.85
CA TRP A 404 -5.09 1.83 -10.95
C TRP A 404 -4.51 2.18 -9.59
N ASP A 405 -3.30 1.72 -9.30
CA ASP A 405 -2.57 2.06 -8.09
C ASP A 405 -1.47 3.06 -8.38
N LEU A 406 -1.44 4.16 -7.64
CA LEU A 406 -0.27 5.03 -7.60
C LEU A 406 0.92 4.28 -6.99
N ILE A 407 2.03 4.18 -7.73
CA ILE A 407 3.30 3.61 -7.25
C ILE A 407 4.31 4.72 -6.99
N VAL A 408 4.43 5.65 -7.93
CA VAL A 408 5.41 6.74 -7.90
C VAL A 408 4.67 8.06 -7.96
N CYS A 409 5.10 9.02 -7.15
CA CYS A 409 4.66 10.41 -7.22
C CYS A 409 5.84 11.31 -6.87
N ASN A 410 6.58 11.73 -7.90
CA ASN A 410 7.80 12.49 -7.79
C ASN A 410 7.62 13.91 -8.32
N SER A 411 8.15 14.88 -7.60
CA SER A 411 8.24 16.27 -8.00
C SER A 411 9.67 16.58 -8.44
N ASP A 412 9.79 17.40 -9.47
CA ASP A 412 11.07 18.01 -9.81
C ASP A 412 10.88 19.47 -10.19
N ASN A 413 11.99 20.20 -10.21
CA ASN A 413 12.06 21.60 -10.54
C ASN A 413 13.17 21.84 -11.55
N ALA A 414 12.81 22.53 -12.62
CA ALA A 414 13.79 23.06 -13.57
C ALA A 414 14.09 24.52 -13.23
N SER A 415 15.36 24.84 -13.04
CA SER A 415 15.85 26.19 -12.75
C SER A 415 16.77 26.70 -13.86
N GLY A 416 16.53 27.93 -14.30
CA GLY A 416 17.46 28.68 -15.16
C GLY A 416 18.48 29.45 -14.33
N PHE A 417 19.36 30.21 -14.99
CA PHE A 417 20.45 30.96 -14.35
C PHE A 417 20.00 31.98 -13.29
N ASN A 418 18.73 32.39 -13.26
CA ASN A 418 18.23 33.47 -12.39
C ASN A 418 16.93 33.15 -11.61
N SER A 419 16.35 31.93 -11.69
CA SER A 419 15.07 31.57 -11.03
C SER A 419 14.66 30.10 -11.27
N VAL A 420 13.70 29.59 -10.46
CA VAL A 420 12.96 28.36 -10.78
C VAL A 420 11.93 28.65 -11.88
N THR A 421 12.13 28.07 -13.05
CA THR A 421 11.39 28.41 -14.28
C THR A 421 10.32 27.40 -14.64
N ALA A 422 10.30 26.23 -14.01
CA ALA A 422 9.30 25.18 -14.27
C ALA A 422 9.10 24.22 -13.08
N ARG A 423 7.91 23.60 -13.02
CA ARG A 423 7.49 22.58 -12.06
C ARG A 423 7.09 21.31 -12.81
N GLU A 424 7.49 20.16 -12.28
CA GLU A 424 7.12 18.86 -12.82
C GLU A 424 6.58 17.95 -11.71
N MET A 425 5.54 17.18 -12.02
CA MET A 425 4.98 16.13 -11.16
C MET A 425 4.78 14.88 -11.99
N GLN A 426 5.62 13.87 -11.75
CA GLN A 426 5.57 12.58 -12.41
C GLN A 426 4.84 11.57 -11.52
N MET A 427 3.81 10.95 -12.07
CA MET A 427 3.02 9.91 -11.43
C MET A 427 3.12 8.63 -12.25
N VAL A 428 3.40 7.50 -11.60
CA VAL A 428 3.34 6.19 -12.25
C VAL A 428 2.28 5.34 -11.59
N PHE A 429 1.34 4.87 -12.39
CA PHE A 429 0.24 4.00 -12.00
C PHE A 429 0.48 2.57 -12.50
N ARG A 430 0.11 1.59 -11.67
CA ARG A 430 0.05 0.17 -12.02
C ARG A 430 -1.40 -0.23 -12.23
N HIS A 431 -1.72 -0.88 -13.34
CA HIS A 431 -3.05 -1.44 -13.56
C HIS A 431 -3.26 -2.67 -12.67
N ARG A 432 -4.41 -2.74 -12.02
CA ARG A 432 -4.87 -3.87 -11.21
C ARG A 432 -6.22 -4.36 -11.77
N PRO A 433 -6.21 -5.44 -12.58
CA PRO A 433 -7.44 -6.02 -13.10
C PRO A 433 -8.41 -6.41 -11.97
N GLY A 434 -9.68 -6.00 -12.09
CA GLY A 434 -10.70 -6.26 -11.05
C GLY A 434 -10.75 -5.21 -9.93
N GLY A 435 -9.88 -4.20 -9.99
CA GLY A 435 -9.88 -3.06 -9.09
C GLY A 435 -9.35 -3.37 -7.69
N ARG A 436 -9.43 -2.38 -6.82
CA ARG A 436 -9.45 -2.65 -5.37
C ARG A 436 -10.82 -3.26 -5.06
N ALA A 437 -10.87 -4.24 -4.16
CA ALA A 437 -12.01 -4.31 -3.25
C ALA A 437 -11.92 -3.03 -2.42
N VAL A 438 -12.38 -1.91 -2.99
CA VAL A 438 -12.29 -0.59 -2.35
C VAL A 438 -13.05 -0.76 -1.06
N PHE A 439 -12.31 -0.66 0.04
CA PHE A 439 -12.89 -0.33 1.32
C PHE A 439 -13.69 0.94 1.06
N MET A 440 -15.02 0.83 1.00
CA MET A 440 -15.86 1.99 1.25
C MET A 440 -15.37 2.47 2.61
N ALA A 441 -14.63 3.59 2.64
CA ALA A 441 -14.19 4.26 3.85
C ALA A 441 -15.33 4.10 4.84
N ALA A 442 -15.05 3.41 5.97
CA ALA A 442 -16.05 2.89 6.91
C ALA A 442 -17.32 3.71 6.80
N GLY A 443 -18.33 3.18 6.06
CA GLY A 443 -19.48 3.99 5.66
C GLY A 443 -20.00 4.69 6.90
N HIS A 444 -20.19 6.02 6.83
CA HIS A 444 -20.38 6.88 7.99
C HIS A 444 -21.19 6.16 9.08
N VAL A 445 -20.50 5.66 10.10
CA VAL A 445 -21.16 4.91 11.16
C VAL A 445 -21.81 5.97 12.03
N GLU A 446 -23.14 5.99 12.01
CA GLU A 446 -23.90 6.96 12.77
C GLU A 446 -23.56 6.84 14.27
N PRO A 447 -23.23 7.96 14.94
CA PRO A 447 -23.06 7.98 16.38
C PRO A 447 -24.31 7.49 17.12
N LEU A 448 -24.12 6.83 18.27
CA LEU A 448 -25.23 6.41 19.11
C LEU A 448 -25.96 7.61 19.75
N GLY A 449 -25.28 8.76 19.87
CA GLY A 449 -25.81 10.01 20.44
C GLY A 449 -25.93 10.00 21.96
N ARG A 450 -25.57 8.89 22.61
CA ARG A 450 -25.48 8.70 24.06
C ARG A 450 -24.41 7.65 24.38
N PRO A 451 -23.90 7.60 25.62
CA PRO A 451 -23.07 6.48 26.06
C PRO A 451 -23.77 5.13 25.82
N PRO A 452 -23.05 4.11 25.31
CA PRO A 452 -23.61 2.78 25.12
C PRO A 452 -23.89 2.10 26.47
N LEU A 453 -24.72 1.06 26.46
CA LEU A 453 -25.03 0.29 27.66
C LEU A 453 -23.81 -0.49 28.16
N GLU A 454 -23.37 -0.22 29.39
CA GLU A 454 -22.27 -0.93 30.06
C GLU A 454 -21.02 -1.10 29.16
N PRO A 455 -20.40 0.00 28.67
CA PRO A 455 -19.24 -0.09 27.80
C PRO A 455 -18.10 -0.84 28.51
N PRO A 456 -17.30 -1.62 27.77
CA PRO A 456 -16.16 -2.27 28.38
C PRO A 456 -15.17 -1.25 28.97
N PRO A 457 -14.65 -1.49 30.18
CA PRO A 457 -13.75 -0.54 30.85
C PRO A 457 -12.39 -0.40 30.17
N TYR A 458 -12.06 -1.29 29.23
CA TYR A 458 -10.82 -1.27 28.47
C TYR A 458 -10.93 -0.52 27.13
N TRP A 459 -12.09 0.04 26.79
CA TRP A 459 -12.21 0.95 25.66
C TRP A 459 -11.36 2.19 25.89
N THR A 460 -10.70 2.64 24.83
CA THR A 460 -9.69 3.70 24.87
C THR A 460 -10.13 4.96 24.15
N GLU A 461 -11.08 4.87 23.22
CA GLU A 461 -11.61 6.02 22.49
C GLU A 461 -12.74 6.68 23.28
N GLU A 462 -12.44 7.83 23.89
CA GLU A 462 -13.39 8.60 24.72
C GLU A 462 -14.66 8.96 23.95
N ALA A 463 -14.55 9.27 22.65
CA ALA A 463 -15.71 9.60 21.82
C ALA A 463 -16.62 8.39 21.59
N CYS A 464 -16.08 7.17 21.54
CA CYS A 464 -16.87 5.94 21.50
C CYS A 464 -17.51 5.66 22.86
N VAL A 465 -16.80 5.86 23.97
CA VAL A 465 -17.37 5.71 25.32
C VAL A 465 -18.51 6.71 25.57
N ALA A 466 -18.41 7.93 25.03
CA ALA A 466 -19.48 8.93 25.08
C ALA A 466 -20.59 8.68 24.04
N GLY A 467 -20.36 7.81 23.06
CA GLY A 467 -21.26 7.52 21.93
C GLY A 467 -21.41 8.68 20.94
N THR A 468 -20.46 9.63 20.93
CA THR A 468 -20.41 10.74 19.97
C THR A 468 -19.69 10.37 18.67
N LEU A 469 -18.99 9.23 18.65
CA LEU A 469 -18.42 8.62 17.46
C LEU A 469 -19.04 7.23 17.24
N GLY A 470 -19.47 6.93 16.00
CA GLY A 470 -20.14 5.67 15.70
C GLY A 470 -19.26 4.42 15.82
N GLN A 471 -17.97 4.55 15.53
CA GLN A 471 -16.99 3.47 15.67
C GLN A 471 -15.55 4.01 15.66
N LYS A 472 -14.66 3.33 16.37
CA LYS A 472 -13.22 3.40 16.18
C LYS A 472 -12.63 1.99 16.09
N LEU A 473 -11.74 1.80 15.11
CA LEU A 473 -10.86 0.64 15.05
C LEU A 473 -9.53 1.02 15.67
N VAL A 474 -9.12 0.30 16.71
CA VAL A 474 -7.88 0.59 17.45
C VAL A 474 -6.92 -0.60 17.34
N PRO A 475 -5.60 -0.37 17.20
CA PRO A 475 -4.63 -1.44 17.30
C PRO A 475 -4.77 -2.17 18.65
N GLY A 476 -4.73 -3.50 18.63
CA GLY A 476 -4.73 -4.26 19.87
C GLY A 476 -3.46 -4.02 20.68
N SER A 477 -3.56 -4.07 22.00
CA SER A 477 -2.40 -3.95 22.88
C SER A 477 -1.44 -5.16 22.72
N PRO A 478 -0.19 -5.06 23.17
CA PRO A 478 0.73 -6.21 23.18
C PRO A 478 0.17 -7.43 23.92
N ASP A 479 -0.55 -7.21 25.03
CA ASP A 479 -1.21 -8.28 25.78
C ASP A 479 -2.36 -8.91 24.99
N GLU A 480 -3.16 -8.08 24.30
CA GLU A 480 -4.24 -8.58 23.45
C GLU A 480 -3.67 -9.43 22.31
N LEU A 481 -2.60 -8.98 21.64
CA LEU A 481 -1.94 -9.77 20.60
C LEU A 481 -1.40 -11.10 21.14
N ALA A 482 -0.80 -11.10 22.33
CA ALA A 482 -0.35 -12.32 23.00
C ALA A 482 -1.52 -13.28 23.29
N TRP A 483 -2.66 -12.77 23.74
CA TRP A 483 -3.88 -13.58 23.95
C TRP A 483 -4.43 -14.15 22.65
N MET A 484 -4.39 -13.40 21.55
CA MET A 484 -4.77 -13.92 20.23
C MET A 484 -3.86 -15.09 19.82
N GLN A 485 -2.55 -14.96 20.03
CA GLN A 485 -1.60 -16.05 19.80
C GLN A 485 -1.91 -17.27 20.67
N GLU A 486 -2.21 -17.09 21.95
CA GLU A 486 -2.57 -18.17 22.85
C GLU A 486 -3.83 -18.92 22.41
N ILE A 487 -4.89 -18.21 22.00
CA ILE A 487 -6.10 -18.85 21.48
C ILE A 487 -5.79 -19.63 20.20
N LEU A 488 -5.03 -19.04 19.28
CA LEU A 488 -4.66 -19.72 18.04
C LEU A 488 -3.89 -21.02 18.30
N ASP A 489 -2.89 -20.98 19.19
CA ASP A 489 -2.04 -22.12 19.51
C ASP A 489 -2.79 -23.21 20.30
N LYS A 490 -3.53 -22.83 21.36
CA LYS A 490 -4.15 -23.80 22.29
C LYS A 490 -5.47 -24.38 21.78
N THR A 491 -6.10 -23.74 20.79
CA THR A 491 -7.32 -24.28 20.15
C THR A 491 -7.05 -24.93 18.79
N PHE A 492 -5.77 -25.04 18.42
CA PHE A 492 -5.34 -25.79 17.25
C PHE A 492 -5.66 -27.28 17.40
N LYS A 493 -6.10 -27.90 16.31
CA LYS A 493 -6.32 -29.35 16.24
C LYS A 493 -5.84 -29.82 14.89
N ASN A 494 -4.93 -30.79 14.87
CA ASN A 494 -4.38 -31.36 13.63
C ASN A 494 -5.42 -32.23 12.89
N LYS A 495 -6.43 -31.59 12.31
CA LYS A 495 -7.53 -32.23 11.58
C LYS A 495 -8.08 -31.26 10.53
N VAL A 496 -8.52 -31.78 9.39
CA VAL A 496 -9.11 -31.00 8.29
C VAL A 496 -10.41 -31.66 7.85
N THR A 497 -11.36 -30.87 7.39
CA THR A 497 -12.62 -31.27 6.80
C THR A 497 -12.70 -30.91 5.32
N ARG A 498 -13.79 -31.30 4.66
CA ARG A 498 -14.06 -30.94 3.26
C ARG A 498 -14.24 -29.44 3.01
N ASP A 499 -14.37 -28.64 4.07
CA ASP A 499 -14.63 -27.20 3.94
C ASP A 499 -13.37 -26.42 3.55
N ARG A 500 -12.18 -26.98 3.81
CA ARG A 500 -10.91 -26.43 3.33
C ARG A 500 -10.76 -26.67 1.83
N LYS A 501 -10.66 -25.59 1.05
CA LYS A 501 -10.67 -25.63 -0.43
C LYS A 501 -9.37 -25.16 -1.09
N ASP A 502 -8.36 -24.78 -0.31
CA ASP A 502 -7.12 -24.18 -0.83
C ASP A 502 -6.06 -25.19 -1.29
N GLY A 503 -6.25 -26.49 -1.02
CA GLY A 503 -5.31 -27.56 -1.38
C GLY A 503 -3.95 -27.48 -0.69
N GLN A 504 -3.76 -26.55 0.26
CA GLN A 504 -2.51 -26.39 0.98
C GLN A 504 -2.34 -27.45 2.07
N PRO A 505 -1.08 -27.81 2.41
CA PRO A 505 -0.85 -28.60 3.61
C PRO A 505 -1.39 -27.86 4.84
N LEU A 506 -1.91 -28.63 5.81
CA LEU A 506 -2.26 -28.07 7.11
C LEU A 506 -0.99 -27.54 7.78
N ALA A 507 -1.07 -26.29 8.24
CA ALA A 507 -0.07 -25.62 9.07
C ALA A 507 0.04 -26.34 10.42
N ASP A 508 1.22 -26.35 11.03
CA ASP A 508 1.36 -26.81 12.43
C ASP A 508 1.10 -25.68 13.44
N ARG A 509 1.14 -24.42 12.97
CA ARG A 509 0.92 -23.24 13.79
C ARG A 509 0.36 -22.06 13.01
N TYR A 510 -0.41 -21.22 13.69
CA TYR A 510 -0.87 -19.93 13.19
C TYR A 510 -0.21 -18.82 13.98
N LYS A 511 0.74 -18.11 13.37
CA LYS A 511 1.45 -17.01 14.02
C LYS A 511 0.68 -15.70 13.85
N ALA A 512 0.10 -15.21 14.93
CA ALA A 512 -0.52 -13.89 14.99
C ALA A 512 0.54 -12.81 14.71
N VAL A 513 0.23 -11.95 13.75
CA VAL A 513 1.08 -10.82 13.32
C VAL A 513 0.53 -9.52 13.90
N GLN A 514 -0.79 -9.35 13.86
CA GLN A 514 -1.47 -8.17 14.38
C GLN A 514 -2.89 -8.53 14.83
N CYS A 515 -3.43 -7.76 15.76
CA CYS A 515 -4.87 -7.70 15.97
C CYS A 515 -5.37 -6.25 16.01
N ILE A 516 -6.60 -6.06 15.59
CA ILE A 516 -7.35 -4.80 15.67
C ILE A 516 -8.55 -5.07 16.55
N ARG A 517 -8.86 -4.14 17.45
CA ARG A 517 -10.07 -4.14 18.26
C ARG A 517 -11.08 -3.13 17.72
N SER A 518 -12.35 -3.53 17.67
CA SER A 518 -13.46 -2.63 17.34
C SER A 518 -14.07 -2.06 18.62
N GLU A 519 -14.10 -0.74 18.72
CA GLU A 519 -14.86 0.03 19.71
C GLU A 519 -16.08 0.62 19.00
N HIS A 520 -17.19 -0.12 18.99
CA HIS A 520 -18.37 0.23 18.22
C HIS A 520 -19.60 0.40 19.14
N PRO A 521 -19.94 1.63 19.54
CA PRO A 521 -21.07 1.91 20.43
C PRO A 521 -22.40 1.29 19.99
N GLY A 522 -22.79 1.48 18.72
CA GLY A 522 -24.05 0.95 18.20
C GLY A 522 -24.14 -0.59 18.23
N LEU A 523 -23.08 -1.31 17.84
CA LEU A 523 -23.06 -2.77 17.92
C LEU A 523 -23.03 -3.26 19.36
N TRP A 524 -22.24 -2.61 20.21
CA TRP A 524 -22.14 -2.96 21.63
C TRP A 524 -23.49 -2.79 22.34
N ASP A 525 -24.21 -1.70 22.05
CA ASP A 525 -25.51 -1.42 22.66
C ASP A 525 -26.54 -2.52 22.35
N ARG A 526 -26.60 -2.96 21.08
CA ARG A 526 -27.45 -4.10 20.66
C ARG A 526 -27.03 -5.40 21.37
N PHE A 527 -25.73 -5.64 21.49
CA PHE A 527 -25.18 -6.81 22.19
C PHE A 527 -25.50 -6.79 23.69
N ALA A 528 -25.35 -5.65 24.35
CA ALA A 528 -25.61 -5.46 25.77
C ALA A 528 -27.11 -5.64 26.12
N GLU A 529 -28.01 -5.12 25.28
CA GLU A 529 -29.45 -5.36 25.45
C GLU A 529 -29.79 -6.84 25.31
N ARG A 530 -29.26 -7.52 24.28
CA ARG A 530 -29.46 -8.96 24.11
C ARG A 530 -28.87 -9.76 25.28
N ARG A 531 -27.73 -9.34 25.82
CA ARG A 531 -27.10 -9.95 27.01
C ARG A 531 -28.04 -9.89 28.21
N ARG A 532 -28.78 -8.79 28.40
CA ARG A 532 -29.77 -8.65 29.47
C ARG A 532 -30.89 -9.68 29.32
N VAL A 533 -31.43 -9.82 28.11
CA VAL A 533 -32.48 -10.79 27.78
C VAL A 533 -32.02 -12.23 28.03
N VAL A 534 -30.83 -12.60 27.56
CA VAL A 534 -30.27 -13.94 27.78
C VAL A 534 -29.96 -14.20 29.25
N SER A 535 -29.43 -13.20 29.97
CA SER A 535 -29.17 -13.34 31.41
C SER A 535 -30.45 -13.59 32.19
N GLU A 536 -31.57 -12.96 31.79
CA GLU A 536 -32.87 -13.17 32.41
C GLU A 536 -33.45 -14.54 32.06
N SER A 537 -33.34 -14.99 30.80
CA SER A 537 -33.80 -16.32 30.38
C SER A 537 -33.09 -17.44 31.14
N CYS A 538 -31.83 -17.23 31.56
CA CYS A 538 -31.00 -18.21 32.25
C CYS A 538 -31.17 -18.25 33.78
N LYS A 539 -32.06 -17.44 34.38
CA LYS A 539 -32.31 -17.44 35.84
C LYS A 539 -33.14 -18.64 36.33
N THR A 540 -33.63 -19.49 35.43
CA THR A 540 -34.43 -20.67 35.79
C THR A 540 -33.59 -21.70 36.57
N PRO A 541 -34.11 -22.31 37.66
CA PRO A 541 -33.37 -23.32 38.42
C PRO A 541 -32.85 -24.46 37.53
N GLY A 542 -31.55 -24.76 37.62
CA GLY A 542 -30.87 -25.80 36.84
C GLY A 542 -30.26 -25.35 35.50
N ALA A 543 -30.55 -24.14 35.01
CA ALA A 543 -30.00 -23.64 33.74
C ALA A 543 -28.47 -23.41 33.80
N LEU A 544 -27.96 -22.89 34.93
CA LEU A 544 -26.52 -22.64 35.15
C LEU A 544 -25.66 -23.91 35.16
N GLU A 545 -26.24 -25.06 35.56
CA GLU A 545 -25.54 -26.35 35.62
C GLU A 545 -25.41 -27.04 34.25
N SER A 546 -26.01 -26.45 33.20
CA SER A 546 -26.11 -27.02 31.84
C SER A 546 -25.35 -26.25 30.76
N PHE A 547 -24.56 -25.24 31.14
CA PHE A 547 -23.86 -24.39 30.18
C PHE A 547 -22.72 -25.13 29.48
N THR A 548 -22.71 -25.01 28.14
CA THR A 548 -21.56 -25.43 27.34
C THR A 548 -20.42 -24.45 27.54
N THR A 549 -19.24 -24.96 27.88
CA THR A 549 -17.99 -24.19 27.92
C THR A 549 -17.18 -24.43 26.64
N PRO A 550 -16.90 -23.39 25.83
CA PRO A 550 -15.99 -23.52 24.70
C PRO A 550 -14.53 -23.65 25.13
N LYS A 551 -13.73 -24.31 24.29
CA LYS A 551 -12.28 -24.50 24.54
C LYS A 551 -11.48 -23.21 24.56
N THR A 552 -11.98 -22.16 23.92
CA THR A 552 -11.37 -20.82 23.93
C THR A 552 -11.32 -20.21 25.35
N THR A 553 -12.26 -20.56 26.23
CA THR A 553 -12.30 -20.11 27.62
C THR A 553 -11.08 -20.60 28.41
N ASP A 554 -10.74 -21.88 28.28
CA ASP A 554 -9.57 -22.48 28.93
C ASP A 554 -8.26 -22.11 28.22
N ALA A 555 -8.32 -21.91 26.89
CA ALA A 555 -7.17 -21.53 26.09
C ALA A 555 -6.55 -20.21 26.55
N CYS A 556 -7.37 -19.18 26.77
CA CYS A 556 -6.88 -17.87 27.20
C CYS A 556 -7.72 -17.29 28.35
N PRO A 557 -7.32 -17.57 29.61
CA PRO A 557 -8.02 -17.06 30.80
C PRO A 557 -8.08 -15.53 30.86
N GLY A 558 -7.03 -14.85 30.38
CA GLY A 558 -6.97 -13.38 30.33
C GLY A 558 -8.07 -12.78 29.45
N LEU A 559 -8.30 -13.37 28.28
CA LEU A 559 -9.40 -12.96 27.41
C LEU A 559 -10.76 -13.40 27.99
N ALA A 560 -10.87 -14.63 28.50
CA ALA A 560 -12.09 -15.15 29.12
C ALA A 560 -12.58 -14.32 30.32
N GLN A 561 -11.66 -13.74 31.09
CA GLN A 561 -12.00 -12.86 32.21
C GLN A 561 -12.83 -11.66 31.76
N ARG A 562 -12.68 -11.18 30.52
CA ARG A 562 -13.49 -10.08 29.97
C ARG A 562 -14.97 -10.44 29.81
N CYS A 563 -15.34 -11.71 29.83
CA CYS A 563 -16.73 -12.18 29.79
C CYS A 563 -17.40 -12.24 31.17
N THR A 564 -16.64 -12.03 32.25
CA THR A 564 -17.11 -12.19 33.63
C THR A 564 -17.22 -10.84 34.32
N HIS A 565 -18.41 -10.52 34.83
CA HIS A 565 -18.61 -9.36 35.69
C HIS A 565 -18.19 -9.68 37.14
N VAL A 566 -17.52 -8.74 37.80
CA VAL A 566 -16.95 -8.94 39.15
C VAL A 566 -18.01 -9.34 40.18
N SER A 567 -19.22 -8.77 40.11
CA SER A 567 -20.27 -9.00 41.11
C SER A 567 -21.29 -10.09 40.76
N VAL A 568 -21.57 -10.33 39.48
CA VAL A 568 -22.65 -11.23 39.04
C VAL A 568 -22.15 -12.41 38.21
N GLY A 569 -20.84 -12.51 37.98
CA GLY A 569 -20.23 -13.58 37.20
C GLY A 569 -20.57 -13.47 35.71
N ASN A 570 -20.89 -14.59 35.08
CA ASN A 570 -21.20 -14.69 33.65
C ASN A 570 -22.61 -15.26 33.40
N PRO A 571 -23.68 -14.53 33.75
CA PRO A 571 -25.05 -15.06 33.75
C PRO A 571 -25.61 -15.34 32.34
N ALA A 572 -25.02 -14.76 31.29
CA ALA A 572 -25.41 -15.02 29.90
C ALA A 572 -24.54 -16.07 29.19
N ASN A 573 -23.63 -16.74 29.91
CA ASN A 573 -22.63 -17.64 29.34
C ASN A 573 -21.87 -17.00 28.15
N GLN A 574 -21.35 -15.79 28.35
CA GLN A 574 -20.51 -15.12 27.36
C GLN A 574 -19.20 -15.88 27.15
N ALA A 575 -18.78 -16.06 25.90
CA ALA A 575 -17.49 -16.62 25.55
C ALA A 575 -16.95 -16.01 24.26
N TYR A 576 -15.66 -16.16 24.00
CA TYR A 576 -15.08 -15.79 22.71
C TYR A 576 -15.06 -16.98 21.76
N LEU A 577 -15.41 -16.77 20.51
CA LEU A 577 -15.38 -17.77 19.44
C LEU A 577 -14.74 -17.18 18.18
N LEU A 578 -14.36 -18.04 17.25
CA LEU A 578 -13.54 -17.72 16.09
C LEU A 578 -14.35 -17.79 14.79
N HIS A 579 -14.07 -16.89 13.85
CA HIS A 579 -14.63 -16.92 12.50
C HIS A 579 -13.57 -16.59 11.47
N GLY A 580 -13.16 -17.57 10.65
CA GLY A 580 -12.16 -17.34 9.61
C GLY A 580 -12.76 -16.71 8.36
N THR A 581 -12.03 -15.77 7.77
CA THR A 581 -12.43 -15.05 6.55
C THR A 581 -11.18 -14.45 5.87
N ASN A 582 -11.33 -13.59 4.87
CA ASN A 582 -10.21 -12.80 4.34
C ASN A 582 -10.02 -11.47 5.11
N PRO A 583 -8.82 -10.88 5.10
CA PRO A 583 -8.55 -9.65 5.84
C PRO A 583 -9.55 -8.53 5.55
N THR A 584 -9.87 -8.30 4.28
CA THR A 584 -10.87 -7.29 3.87
C THR A 584 -12.25 -7.53 4.51
N SER A 585 -12.73 -8.77 4.51
CA SER A 585 -14.05 -9.13 5.05
C SER A 585 -14.07 -9.10 6.58
N ALA A 586 -12.97 -9.46 7.25
CA ALA A 586 -12.87 -9.37 8.70
C ALA A 586 -13.10 -7.92 9.16
N VAL A 587 -12.41 -6.97 8.51
CA VAL A 587 -12.55 -5.55 8.84
C VAL A 587 -13.95 -5.03 8.50
N ALA A 588 -14.55 -5.45 7.38
CA ALA A 588 -15.94 -5.10 7.05
C ALA A 588 -16.93 -5.58 8.13
N ILE A 589 -16.76 -6.80 8.65
CA ILE A 589 -17.60 -7.34 9.73
C ILE A 589 -17.41 -6.55 11.03
N LEU A 590 -16.20 -6.06 11.35
CA LEU A 590 -16.01 -5.18 12.51
C LEU A 590 -16.83 -3.88 12.41
N ASN A 591 -17.08 -3.39 11.18
CA ASN A 591 -17.83 -2.16 10.92
C ASN A 591 -19.34 -2.35 10.92
N SER A 592 -19.84 -3.35 10.19
CA SER A 592 -21.29 -3.49 9.96
C SER A 592 -21.90 -4.71 10.64
N SER A 593 -21.13 -5.45 11.43
CA SER A 593 -21.51 -6.76 11.98
C SER A 593 -21.78 -7.82 10.90
N PHE A 594 -22.23 -9.00 11.31
CA PHE A 594 -22.57 -10.10 10.42
C PHE A 594 -23.93 -9.88 9.75
N THR A 595 -24.02 -10.06 8.44
CA THR A 595 -25.31 -10.01 7.74
C THR A 595 -25.97 -11.40 7.74
N VAL A 596 -26.88 -11.65 8.70
CA VAL A 596 -27.57 -12.96 8.84
C VAL A 596 -28.35 -13.34 7.56
N ASN A 597 -28.89 -12.37 6.82
CA ASN A 597 -29.59 -12.60 5.54
C ASN A 597 -28.68 -13.10 4.39
N LEU A 598 -27.36 -13.11 4.58
CA LEU A 598 -26.38 -13.65 3.63
C LEU A 598 -25.79 -14.99 4.09
N ALA A 599 -26.18 -15.48 5.27
CA ALA A 599 -25.74 -16.78 5.79
C ALA A 599 -26.08 -17.90 4.80
N GLY A 600 -25.09 -18.74 4.47
CA GLY A 600 -25.24 -19.89 3.57
C GLY A 600 -24.94 -19.67 2.08
N LYS A 601 -24.66 -18.44 1.63
CA LYS A 601 -24.35 -18.17 0.20
C LYS A 601 -22.93 -18.59 -0.22
N SER A 602 -21.99 -18.73 0.74
CA SER A 602 -20.55 -18.93 0.46
C SER A 602 -19.97 -20.24 1.02
N ALA A 603 -20.66 -20.87 1.97
CA ALA A 603 -20.25 -22.10 2.67
C ALA A 603 -21.48 -22.86 3.21
N GLY A 604 -21.35 -24.18 3.42
CA GLY A 604 -22.48 -25.07 3.68
C GLY A 604 -23.26 -24.79 4.96
N THR A 605 -24.59 -24.91 4.91
CA THR A 605 -25.53 -24.65 6.01
C THR A 605 -25.91 -25.93 6.77
N MET A 606 -24.92 -26.69 7.27
CA MET A 606 -25.17 -28.02 7.87
C MET A 606 -26.18 -28.02 9.03
N PHE A 607 -26.30 -26.88 9.72
CA PHE A 607 -27.10 -26.68 10.94
C PHE A 607 -28.09 -25.51 10.80
N GLY A 608 -28.42 -25.12 9.56
CA GLY A 608 -29.31 -24.01 9.23
C GLY A 608 -28.60 -22.73 8.75
N PRO A 609 -29.36 -21.72 8.31
CA PRO A 609 -28.84 -20.48 7.72
C PRO A 609 -28.48 -19.44 8.79
N GLY A 610 -27.47 -19.73 9.62
CA GLY A 610 -26.99 -18.84 10.68
C GLY A 610 -25.54 -18.38 10.52
N VAL A 611 -25.06 -17.58 11.47
CA VAL A 611 -23.64 -17.22 11.59
C VAL A 611 -22.90 -18.34 12.30
N TYR A 612 -21.89 -18.89 11.64
CA TYR A 612 -21.06 -19.99 12.15
C TYR A 612 -19.80 -19.45 12.82
N LEU A 613 -19.64 -19.78 14.10
CA LEU A 613 -18.41 -19.56 14.86
C LEU A 613 -17.83 -20.92 15.30
N ALA A 614 -16.52 -20.97 15.54
CA ALA A 614 -15.83 -22.17 15.99
C ALA A 614 -15.03 -21.90 17.27
N GLU A 615 -14.86 -22.92 18.09
CA GLU A 615 -13.92 -22.85 19.23
C GLU A 615 -12.50 -23.28 18.85
N SER A 616 -12.29 -23.79 17.64
CA SER A 616 -11.00 -24.26 17.14
C SER A 616 -10.44 -23.33 16.08
N SER A 617 -9.20 -22.89 16.28
CA SER A 617 -8.48 -22.07 15.30
C SER A 617 -8.33 -22.79 13.96
N THR A 618 -8.09 -24.10 13.97
CA THR A 618 -7.99 -24.89 12.73
C THR A 618 -9.29 -24.90 11.95
N LYS A 619 -10.44 -25.00 12.61
CA LYS A 619 -11.74 -24.95 11.92
C LYS A 619 -12.02 -23.58 11.33
N ALA A 620 -11.69 -22.51 12.06
CA ALA A 620 -11.80 -21.16 11.54
C ALA A 620 -10.89 -20.98 10.30
N ASP A 621 -9.64 -21.44 10.36
CA ASP A 621 -8.66 -21.36 9.27
C ASP A 621 -9.12 -22.04 7.96
N GLU A 622 -9.99 -23.05 8.01
CA GLU A 622 -10.55 -23.67 6.79
C GLU A 622 -11.34 -22.69 5.92
N TYR A 623 -11.87 -21.63 6.54
CA TYR A 623 -12.61 -20.56 5.87
C TYR A 623 -11.76 -19.30 5.62
N ALA A 624 -10.59 -19.21 6.25
CA ALA A 624 -9.69 -18.08 6.08
C ALA A 624 -9.06 -18.09 4.68
N ARG A 625 -8.89 -16.90 4.11
CA ARG A 625 -8.21 -16.69 2.83
C ARG A 625 -7.28 -15.48 2.93
N ASP A 626 -6.34 -15.39 2.00
CA ASP A 626 -5.50 -14.22 1.82
C ASP A 626 -6.18 -13.15 0.95
N ASP A 627 -5.65 -11.92 0.98
CA ASP A 627 -6.04 -10.81 0.10
C ASP A 627 -5.09 -10.75 -1.12
N VAL A 628 -5.36 -11.61 -2.11
CA VAL A 628 -4.53 -11.77 -3.32
C VAL A 628 -4.30 -10.44 -4.05
N GLY A 629 -3.03 -10.07 -4.23
CA GLY A 629 -2.64 -8.82 -4.92
C GLY A 629 -3.02 -7.53 -4.17
N GLY A 630 -3.54 -7.66 -2.95
CA GLY A 630 -3.88 -6.58 -2.04
C GLY A 630 -2.69 -6.16 -1.16
N GLU A 631 -2.95 -5.25 -0.22
CA GLU A 631 -1.93 -4.74 0.71
C GLU A 631 -1.50 -5.78 1.77
N TYR A 632 -2.21 -6.91 1.86
CA TYR A 632 -2.01 -7.98 2.85
C TYR A 632 -1.78 -9.35 2.18
N ASP A 633 -1.21 -9.36 0.97
CA ASP A 633 -0.82 -10.58 0.28
C ASP A 633 0.02 -11.47 1.21
N GLY A 634 -0.39 -12.73 1.37
CA GLY A 634 0.22 -13.69 2.29
C GLY A 634 -0.21 -13.63 3.77
N LEU A 635 -1.22 -12.85 4.13
CA LEU A 635 -1.85 -12.88 5.47
C LEU A 635 -3.27 -13.43 5.43
N TYR A 636 -3.62 -14.20 6.44
CA TYR A 636 -4.95 -14.75 6.68
C TYR A 636 -5.62 -14.00 7.82
N ALA A 637 -6.95 -14.06 7.90
CA ALA A 637 -7.70 -13.39 8.96
C ALA A 637 -8.68 -14.31 9.69
N VAL A 638 -8.75 -14.11 11.00
CA VAL A 638 -9.79 -14.68 11.86
C VAL A 638 -10.36 -13.58 12.75
N LEU A 639 -11.68 -13.54 12.87
CA LEU A 639 -12.36 -12.71 13.85
C LEU A 639 -12.42 -13.44 15.19
N VAL A 640 -12.18 -12.71 16.27
CA VAL A 640 -12.44 -13.19 17.64
C VAL A 640 -13.66 -12.44 18.16
N CYS A 641 -14.78 -13.16 18.18
CA CYS A 641 -16.10 -12.61 18.45
C CYS A 641 -16.52 -12.96 19.86
N ARG A 642 -17.03 -11.97 20.60
CA ARG A 642 -17.71 -12.19 21.88
C ARG A 642 -19.14 -12.64 21.58
N ALA A 643 -19.54 -13.81 22.08
CA ALA A 643 -20.81 -14.44 21.78
C ALA A 643 -21.61 -14.73 23.07
N LEU A 644 -22.93 -14.58 23.01
CA LEU A 644 -23.88 -14.94 24.06
C LEU A 644 -24.34 -16.39 23.88
N LEU A 645 -23.81 -17.31 24.68
CA LEU A 645 -24.11 -18.73 24.49
C LEU A 645 -25.40 -19.17 25.19
N GLY A 646 -25.75 -18.59 26.34
CA GLY A 646 -26.90 -19.04 27.15
C GLY A 646 -27.03 -20.57 27.21
N ARG A 647 -28.25 -21.07 26.95
CA ARG A 647 -28.53 -22.49 26.74
C ARG A 647 -28.28 -22.88 25.29
N SER A 648 -27.58 -23.99 25.11
CA SER A 648 -27.25 -24.53 23.79
C SER A 648 -28.23 -25.63 23.38
N TYR A 649 -28.72 -25.60 22.14
CA TYR A 649 -29.33 -26.78 21.53
C TYR A 649 -28.21 -27.65 20.94
N VAL A 650 -27.84 -28.74 21.63
CA VAL A 650 -26.75 -29.61 21.20
C VAL A 650 -27.26 -30.68 20.23
N THR A 651 -26.64 -30.78 19.06
CA THR A 651 -26.99 -31.80 18.05
C THR A 651 -25.75 -32.36 17.36
N GLU A 652 -25.79 -33.66 17.08
CA GLU A 652 -24.78 -34.36 16.29
C GLU A 652 -25.19 -34.51 14.81
N GLN A 653 -26.48 -34.24 14.51
CA GLN A 653 -27.11 -34.47 13.21
C GLN A 653 -27.29 -33.16 12.45
N ALA A 654 -27.09 -33.21 11.13
CA ALA A 654 -27.36 -32.09 10.23
C ALA A 654 -28.87 -31.83 10.13
N GLY A 655 -29.26 -30.57 9.98
CA GLY A 655 -30.65 -30.14 9.90
C GLY A 655 -30.78 -28.63 10.06
N ASP A 656 -31.97 -28.09 9.81
CA ASP A 656 -32.28 -26.70 10.17
C ASP A 656 -32.92 -26.67 11.55
N PHE A 657 -32.25 -26.01 12.49
CA PHE A 657 -32.70 -25.88 13.88
C PHE A 657 -32.92 -24.42 14.27
N SER A 658 -33.06 -23.52 13.28
CA SER A 658 -33.31 -22.09 13.51
C SER A 658 -34.51 -21.83 14.40
N ASP A 659 -35.61 -22.56 14.23
CA ASP A 659 -36.84 -22.44 15.04
C ASP A 659 -36.59 -22.67 16.54
N ARG A 660 -35.63 -23.54 16.91
CA ARG A 660 -35.26 -23.79 18.33
C ARG A 660 -34.63 -22.57 18.98
N VAL A 661 -33.98 -21.71 18.18
CA VAL A 661 -33.35 -20.48 18.67
C VAL A 661 -34.31 -19.31 18.56
N LEU A 662 -34.99 -19.15 17.43
CA LEU A 662 -35.90 -18.04 17.16
C LEU A 662 -37.15 -18.07 18.04
N SER A 663 -37.58 -19.25 18.51
CA SER A 663 -38.65 -19.39 19.51
C SER A 663 -38.24 -18.96 20.93
N GLY A 664 -36.93 -18.79 21.20
CA GLY A 664 -36.39 -18.47 22.51
C GLY A 664 -36.20 -19.67 23.45
N GLU A 665 -36.39 -20.91 22.96
CA GLU A 665 -36.10 -22.13 23.73
C GLU A 665 -34.60 -22.21 24.07
N PHE A 666 -33.76 -21.94 23.07
CA PHE A 666 -32.29 -21.91 23.17
C PHE A 666 -31.71 -20.62 22.59
N GLU A 667 -30.47 -20.31 22.95
CA GLU A 667 -29.80 -19.10 22.48
C GLU A 667 -28.96 -19.32 21.21
N HIS A 668 -28.51 -20.56 20.98
CA HIS A 668 -27.79 -20.97 19.79
C HIS A 668 -27.86 -22.49 19.57
N VAL A 669 -27.43 -22.95 18.40
CA VAL A 669 -27.24 -24.37 18.08
C VAL A 669 -25.76 -24.72 18.21
N LEU A 670 -25.46 -25.81 18.91
CA LEU A 670 -24.13 -26.41 19.00
C LEU A 670 -24.09 -27.68 18.14
N GLY A 671 -23.43 -27.59 17.00
CA GLY A 671 -23.16 -28.75 16.15
C GLY A 671 -21.95 -29.53 16.67
N ASP A 672 -22.18 -30.62 17.40
CA ASP A 672 -21.11 -31.41 18.01
C ASP A 672 -20.61 -32.53 17.08
N ARG A 673 -19.94 -32.13 15.99
CA ARG A 673 -19.29 -33.07 15.07
C ARG A 673 -17.97 -33.62 15.62
N GLU A 674 -17.48 -33.08 16.74
CA GLU A 674 -16.38 -33.68 17.48
C GLU A 674 -16.82 -34.98 18.14
N LYS A 675 -17.95 -35.00 18.82
CA LYS A 675 -18.51 -36.24 19.38
C LYS A 675 -18.99 -37.20 18.28
N ALA A 676 -19.63 -36.68 17.23
CA ALA A 676 -20.20 -37.52 16.17
C ALA A 676 -19.16 -38.24 15.31
N VAL A 677 -18.09 -37.53 14.89
CA VAL A 677 -17.10 -38.03 13.91
C VAL A 677 -15.66 -37.58 14.21
N GLY A 678 -15.40 -37.08 15.42
CA GLY A 678 -14.08 -36.67 15.88
C GLY A 678 -13.58 -35.36 15.26
N THR A 679 -14.42 -34.57 14.59
CA THR A 679 -14.03 -33.30 13.93
C THR A 679 -14.11 -32.11 14.89
N PHE A 680 -14.98 -31.14 14.64
CA PHE A 680 -15.03 -29.86 15.33
C PHE A 680 -16.43 -29.59 15.89
N ARG A 681 -16.50 -28.76 16.94
CA ARG A 681 -17.75 -28.16 17.40
C ARG A 681 -17.93 -26.80 16.74
N GLU A 682 -19.11 -26.54 16.21
CA GLU A 682 -19.48 -25.27 15.58
C GLU A 682 -20.70 -24.68 16.31
N PHE A 683 -20.72 -23.37 16.48
CA PHE A 683 -21.73 -22.62 17.21
C PHE A 683 -22.48 -21.73 16.23
N ILE A 684 -23.79 -21.93 16.10
CA ILE A 684 -24.61 -21.31 15.07
C ILE A 684 -25.61 -20.35 15.70
N PHE A 685 -25.52 -19.09 15.30
CA PHE A 685 -26.34 -18.00 15.83
C PHE A 685 -27.31 -17.48 14.76
N PHE A 686 -28.54 -17.20 15.18
CA PHE A 686 -29.59 -16.67 14.32
C PHE A 686 -30.00 -15.24 14.70
N HIS A 687 -29.56 -14.76 15.88
CA HIS A 687 -29.67 -13.37 16.27
C HIS A 687 -28.31 -12.70 16.14
N GLU A 688 -28.21 -11.72 15.24
CA GLU A 688 -27.00 -10.92 15.05
C GLU A 688 -26.51 -10.30 16.37
N ALA A 689 -27.43 -9.74 17.16
CA ALA A 689 -27.14 -9.12 18.45
C ALA A 689 -26.58 -10.10 19.52
N SER A 690 -26.58 -11.42 19.26
CA SER A 690 -25.89 -12.38 20.12
C SER A 690 -24.37 -12.40 19.91
N ILE A 691 -23.86 -11.68 18.91
CA ILE A 691 -22.45 -11.65 18.55
C ILE A 691 -21.95 -10.19 18.52
N TYR A 692 -20.83 -9.93 19.18
CA TYR A 692 -20.06 -8.72 19.02
C TYR A 692 -18.69 -9.08 18.41
N PRO A 693 -18.43 -8.74 17.13
CA PRO A 693 -17.13 -8.97 16.52
C PRO A 693 -16.12 -7.98 17.11
N GLU A 694 -15.36 -8.45 18.11
CA GLU A 694 -14.53 -7.58 18.95
C GLU A 694 -13.13 -7.38 18.36
N TYR A 695 -12.54 -8.43 17.78
CA TYR A 695 -11.22 -8.38 17.16
C TYR A 695 -11.19 -8.97 15.76
N ALA A 696 -10.32 -8.42 14.92
CA ALA A 696 -9.77 -9.10 13.75
C ALA A 696 -8.28 -9.40 13.99
N VAL A 697 -7.88 -10.65 13.78
CA VAL A 697 -6.52 -11.14 13.97
C VAL A 697 -5.96 -11.56 12.63
N PHE A 698 -4.80 -11.02 12.29
CA PHE A 698 -4.09 -11.28 11.05
C PHE A 698 -2.93 -12.19 11.37
N TYR A 699 -2.80 -13.29 10.63
CA TYR A 699 -1.84 -14.33 10.96
C TYR A 699 -1.19 -14.93 9.71
N ARG A 700 -0.04 -15.55 9.94
CA ARG A 700 0.65 -16.40 8.97
C ARG A 700 0.49 -17.86 9.36
N ARG A 701 0.49 -18.72 8.35
CA ARG A 701 0.56 -20.17 8.53
C ARG A 701 2.02 -20.57 8.61
N GLU A 702 2.39 -21.31 9.64
CA GLU A 702 3.72 -21.90 9.80
C GLU A 702 3.64 -23.42 9.64
N LYS A 703 4.71 -24.00 9.10
CA LYS A 703 4.92 -25.44 9.05
C LYS A 703 6.41 -25.74 9.17
N ASP A 704 6.77 -26.64 10.07
CA ASP A 704 8.16 -27.04 10.33
C ASP A 704 9.06 -25.82 10.67
N GLY A 705 8.48 -24.81 11.35
CA GLY A 705 9.15 -23.56 11.70
C GLY A 705 9.35 -22.57 10.55
N GLN A 706 8.78 -22.83 9.38
CA GLN A 706 8.81 -21.92 8.23
C GLN A 706 7.43 -21.39 7.90
N ILE A 707 7.35 -20.12 7.47
CA ILE A 707 6.11 -19.54 6.96
C ILE A 707 5.74 -20.25 5.66
N LEU A 708 4.53 -20.81 5.60
CA LEU A 708 4.01 -21.41 4.38
C LEU A 708 3.79 -20.31 3.33
N PRO A 709 4.23 -20.52 2.08
CA PRO A 709 3.91 -19.60 0.99
C PRO A 709 2.39 -19.60 0.73
N PRO A 710 1.84 -18.55 0.10
CA PRO A 710 0.44 -18.53 -0.33
C PRO A 710 0.10 -19.70 -1.28
N PRO A 711 -1.19 -20.09 -1.41
CA PRO A 711 -1.59 -21.18 -2.30
C PRO A 711 -1.16 -20.92 -3.75
N PRO A 712 -0.80 -21.96 -4.53
CA PRO A 712 -0.49 -21.81 -5.95
C PRO A 712 -1.65 -21.11 -6.66
N ARG A 713 -1.36 -19.96 -7.24
CA ARG A 713 -2.35 -19.12 -7.90
C ARG A 713 -2.79 -19.82 -9.19
N VAL A 714 -4.09 -19.99 -9.39
CA VAL A 714 -4.60 -20.39 -10.71
C VAL A 714 -4.29 -19.24 -11.65
N GLU A 715 -3.34 -19.45 -12.57
CA GLU A 715 -3.08 -18.49 -13.65
C GLU A 715 -4.42 -18.16 -14.31
N ALA A 716 -4.77 -16.87 -14.35
CA ALA A 716 -5.86 -16.44 -15.19
C ALA A 716 -5.58 -17.00 -16.60
N PRO A 717 -6.53 -17.73 -17.22
CA PRO A 717 -6.27 -18.38 -18.48
C PRO A 717 -5.80 -17.34 -19.49
N ALA A 718 -4.69 -17.62 -20.17
CA ALA A 718 -4.12 -16.74 -21.19
C ALA A 718 -5.23 -16.23 -22.13
N MET A 719 -5.22 -14.92 -22.40
CA MET A 719 -6.23 -14.19 -23.19
C MET A 719 -6.61 -14.88 -24.50
N GLU A 720 -5.69 -15.62 -25.13
CA GLU A 720 -5.93 -16.40 -26.36
C GLU A 720 -7.04 -17.47 -26.22
N ARG A 721 -7.30 -17.98 -25.02
CA ARG A 721 -8.35 -19.00 -24.77
C ARG A 721 -9.74 -18.38 -24.65
N MET A 722 -9.85 -17.13 -24.18
CA MET A 722 -11.13 -16.40 -24.14
C MET A 722 -11.58 -15.93 -25.52
N GLU A 723 -10.66 -15.51 -26.39
CA GLU A 723 -11.00 -15.11 -27.76
C GLU A 723 -11.52 -16.29 -28.59
N ARG A 724 -10.96 -17.50 -28.42
CA ARG A 724 -11.48 -18.71 -29.10
C ARG A 724 -12.89 -19.09 -28.64
N LEU A 725 -13.20 -18.94 -27.35
CA LEU A 725 -14.54 -19.22 -26.82
C LEU A 725 -15.56 -18.16 -27.24
N ARG A 726 -15.13 -16.89 -27.41
CA ARG A 726 -15.97 -15.81 -27.95
C ARG A 726 -16.31 -16.02 -29.43
N MET A 727 -15.34 -16.48 -30.22
CA MET A 727 -15.54 -16.75 -31.66
C MET A 727 -16.42 -17.99 -31.89
N GLN A 728 -16.34 -19.02 -31.03
CA GLN A 728 -17.20 -20.21 -31.12
C GLN A 728 -18.64 -19.97 -30.65
N GLY A 729 -18.89 -18.92 -29.85
CA GLY A 729 -20.23 -18.55 -29.38
C GLY A 729 -21.04 -17.68 -30.36
N MET A 730 -20.43 -17.16 -31.44
CA MET A 730 -21.10 -16.27 -32.41
C MET A 730 -21.79 -17.00 -33.57
N GLU A 731 -21.61 -18.31 -33.75
CA GLU A 731 -22.24 -19.06 -34.86
C GLU A 731 -23.60 -19.70 -34.51
N ALA A 732 -24.12 -19.53 -33.29
CA ALA A 732 -25.41 -20.10 -32.88
C ALA A 732 -26.46 -19.00 -32.59
N ARG A 733 -26.94 -18.32 -33.64
CA ARG A 733 -28.27 -17.68 -33.63
C ARG A 733 -29.09 -18.18 -34.82
N PRO A 734 -30.28 -18.78 -34.61
CA PRO A 734 -31.17 -19.13 -35.70
C PRO A 734 -31.82 -17.86 -36.30
N PRO A 735 -32.19 -17.87 -37.60
CA PRO A 735 -32.69 -16.70 -38.28
C PRO A 735 -34.09 -16.29 -37.76
N HIS A 736 -34.28 -14.98 -37.61
CA HIS A 736 -35.53 -14.31 -37.24
C HIS A 736 -36.69 -14.70 -38.18
N ALA A 737 -37.86 -14.99 -37.60
CA ALA A 737 -39.13 -15.05 -38.31
C ALA A 737 -39.69 -13.62 -38.52
N PRO A 738 -40.42 -13.36 -39.62
CA PRO A 738 -40.84 -12.01 -39.99
C PRO A 738 -42.06 -11.53 -39.18
N GLU A 739 -42.09 -10.22 -38.92
CA GLU A 739 -43.14 -9.48 -38.23
C GLU A 739 -44.49 -9.58 -38.96
N GLY A 740 -45.54 -9.89 -38.20
CA GLY A 740 -46.93 -9.94 -38.66
C GLY A 740 -47.62 -8.59 -38.45
N ASP A 741 -48.20 -8.10 -39.53
CA ASP A 741 -48.93 -6.85 -39.72
C ASP A 741 -50.31 -6.90 -38.99
N ASP A 742 -50.56 -5.92 -38.11
CA ASP A 742 -51.83 -5.77 -37.39
C ASP A 742 -52.78 -4.87 -38.18
N SER A 743 -53.80 -5.45 -38.81
CA SER A 743 -54.97 -4.69 -39.28
C SER A 743 -56.29 -5.41 -39.00
N ALA A 744 -57.03 -4.80 -38.07
CA ALA A 744 -58.50 -4.72 -37.94
C ALA A 744 -59.40 -5.89 -38.36
N SER A 745 -60.20 -6.40 -37.41
CA SER A 745 -61.67 -6.18 -37.32
C SER A 745 -62.38 -7.25 -36.45
N THR A 746 -63.22 -6.78 -35.53
CA THR A 746 -64.34 -7.49 -34.89
C THR A 746 -65.52 -7.66 -35.88
N PRO A 747 -66.65 -8.37 -35.58
CA PRO A 747 -67.04 -9.21 -34.43
C PRO A 747 -67.73 -10.56 -34.81
N VAL A 748 -67.94 -11.46 -33.83
CA VAL A 748 -69.24 -11.96 -33.25
C VAL A 748 -68.90 -12.91 -32.11
#